data_AF-A0A0D0X331-F1
#
_entry.id   AF-A0A0D0X331-F1
#
_cell.length_a   1.000
_cell.length_b   1.000
_cell.length_c   1.000
_cell.angle_alpha   90.00
_cell.angle_beta   90.00
_cell.angle_gamma   90.00
#
_symmetry.space_group_name_H-M   'P 1'
#
loop_
_entity.id
_entity.type
_entity.pdbx_description
1 polymer ?
#
loop_
_entity_poly.entity_id
_entity_poly.type
_entity_poly.pdbx_seq_one_letter_code
_entity_poly.pdbx_strand_id
1 'polypeptide(L)'
;MRYRHLSTAALALGIVVLTDVLRVFLPSVITIFGQAATTPAELLGAFALGWFVLALAFPPLVRRLGVRPVTLAAAVALGGARLALTAAPGGRTQLWLATVGLLAGLLWLAGTATTTGRPVPGLALGIALGAVVHAVFGTYDLVWRGGPVGWAGSVALVAVFLVVAARPARQAEPGGAHAWLLAGPALLLTGLVALSPAAAATAASYWRGPGGGLSWPPEAGDVPTLPAWAVGIFLLAALARPPRGRWRLAGPLALVVGAVLFATRDAGLLGPAVVLTAAGTGACLALADAVPPAAAPPVAVPPVAAPPAAVPPVAAVPSAGAAPSVVPSSAAASSTPGVAPGRPGLAAVLGMLLFAVAAVGYYAAYDLGYPNAAVPVAMAGLVAAVALGGPRRATSTPPRRWVRGIAAAGGLVVLVATGLPSGAFAPLRPGTPPAAVRVVAYNIRMGFGLDGRFDPDGLARVVARERPDVVVLGEVDRGWLLNGGHDTLALLAARLRMSYVFAPAADPLWGDAVLGRFPLAAARSERLAPAGAPTGAQALGVTVDLGGGVRLAVVATHLQPPPGREPVAQARAVAAFALRYAAGLPLVVAGDLNTEPGAPGYAEFTRAGLVDALASARPLPTSPADEPREQIDHVLVSAGMRAADPVAPRSIASDHLPVAVTLALP
;
A
#
# COMPACT_ATOMS: atom_id res chain seq x y z
N MET A 1 32.02 9.82 -13.37
CA MET A 1 31.15 8.66 -13.04
C MET A 1 30.68 8.62 -11.59
N ARG A 2 31.51 8.96 -10.58
CA ARG A 2 31.14 8.88 -9.14
C ARG A 2 29.87 9.67 -8.74
N TYR A 3 29.63 10.85 -9.33
CA TYR A 3 28.50 11.72 -8.97
C TYR A 3 27.12 11.26 -9.47
N ARG A 4 27.04 10.50 -10.57
CA ARG A 4 25.74 9.97 -11.07
C ARG A 4 25.14 8.93 -10.13
N HIS A 5 25.99 8.26 -9.34
CA HIS A 5 25.56 7.24 -8.40
C HIS A 5 24.95 7.86 -7.13
N LEU A 6 25.36 9.08 -6.77
CA LEU A 6 24.84 9.80 -5.60
C LEU A 6 23.41 10.31 -5.82
N SER A 7 23.09 10.86 -6.99
CA SER A 7 21.72 11.30 -7.31
C SER A 7 20.74 10.13 -7.33
N THR A 8 21.15 8.98 -7.88
CA THR A 8 20.35 7.75 -7.86
C THR A 8 20.12 7.24 -6.44
N ALA A 9 21.16 7.24 -5.60
CA ALA A 9 21.03 6.82 -4.20
C ALA A 9 20.14 7.79 -3.38
N ALA A 10 20.31 9.11 -3.56
CA ALA A 10 19.47 10.10 -2.89
C ALA A 10 17.99 9.92 -3.25
N LEU A 11 17.69 9.74 -4.54
CA LEU A 11 16.33 9.50 -5.01
C LEU A 11 15.78 8.18 -4.46
N ALA A 12 16.55 7.09 -4.52
CA ALA A 12 16.10 5.80 -4.01
C ALA A 12 15.77 5.86 -2.51
N LEU A 13 16.67 6.41 -1.69
CA LEU A 13 16.44 6.53 -0.25
C LEU A 13 15.29 7.47 0.09
N GLY A 14 15.18 8.61 -0.59
CA GLY A 14 14.07 9.53 -0.35
C GLY A 14 12.72 8.98 -0.81
N ILE A 15 12.66 8.11 -1.83
CA ILE A 15 11.44 7.37 -2.19
C ILE A 15 11.05 6.41 -1.06
N VAL A 16 11.99 5.72 -0.42
CA VAL A 16 11.69 4.89 0.76
C VAL A 16 11.10 5.75 1.88
N VAL A 17 11.76 6.85 2.24
CA VAL A 17 11.29 7.76 3.31
C VAL A 17 9.92 8.35 2.98
N LEU A 18 9.68 8.78 1.74
CA LEU A 18 8.38 9.27 1.29
C LEU A 18 7.30 8.18 1.33
N THR A 19 7.64 6.95 0.96
CA THR A 19 6.70 5.82 0.99
C THR A 19 6.32 5.47 2.42
N ASP A 20 7.26 5.48 3.37
CA ASP A 20 6.97 5.32 4.81
C ASP A 20 5.94 6.35 5.29
N VAL A 21 6.14 7.63 4.91
CA VAL A 21 5.21 8.70 5.28
C VAL A 21 3.84 8.52 4.61
N LEU A 22 3.80 8.12 3.34
CA LEU A 22 2.55 7.81 2.63
C LEU A 22 1.78 6.68 3.31
N ARG A 23 2.46 5.62 3.77
CA ARG A 23 1.85 4.49 4.48
C ARG A 23 1.27 4.86 5.85
N VAL A 24 1.68 5.98 6.44
CA VAL A 24 1.02 6.56 7.63
C VAL A 24 -0.06 7.56 7.25
N PHE A 25 0.18 8.39 6.23
CA PHE A 25 -0.75 9.41 5.77
C PHE A 25 -2.08 8.80 5.30
N LEU A 26 -2.04 7.79 4.43
CA LEU A 26 -3.23 7.16 3.88
C LEU A 26 -4.19 6.64 4.97
N PRO A 27 -3.76 5.78 5.92
CA PRO A 27 -4.67 5.32 6.95
C PRO A 27 -5.06 6.43 7.92
N SER A 28 -4.20 7.43 8.18
CA SER A 28 -4.55 8.56 9.06
C SER A 28 -5.71 9.39 8.49
N VAL A 29 -5.77 9.54 7.17
CA VAL A 29 -6.88 10.22 6.50
C VAL A 29 -8.19 9.49 6.81
N ILE A 30 -8.24 8.16 6.78
CA ILE A 30 -9.51 7.43 7.00
C ILE A 30 -9.84 7.23 8.48
N THR A 31 -8.85 6.82 9.27
CA THR A 31 -9.08 6.40 10.65
C THR A 31 -9.18 7.56 11.62
N ILE A 32 -8.53 8.70 11.33
CA ILE A 32 -8.48 9.87 12.20
C ILE A 32 -9.31 11.02 11.63
N PHE A 33 -9.10 11.40 10.36
CA PHE A 33 -9.89 12.46 9.75
C PHE A 33 -11.27 11.96 9.33
N GLY A 34 -11.33 10.78 8.70
CA GLY A 34 -12.57 10.15 8.23
C GLY A 34 -13.46 9.61 9.34
N GLN A 35 -12.86 9.30 10.51
CA GLN A 35 -13.53 8.75 11.69
C GLN A 35 -14.44 7.53 11.35
N ALA A 36 -13.93 6.59 10.54
CA ALA A 36 -14.68 5.40 10.09
C ALA A 36 -16.05 5.76 9.44
N ALA A 37 -16.00 6.56 8.37
CA ALA A 37 -17.13 6.92 7.51
C ALA A 37 -18.19 7.88 8.12
N THR A 38 -17.93 8.51 9.27
CA THR A 38 -18.78 9.63 9.74
C THR A 38 -18.51 10.93 8.99
N THR A 39 -17.30 11.09 8.44
CA THR A 39 -16.95 12.21 7.57
C THR A 39 -17.33 11.90 6.13
N PRO A 40 -18.07 12.80 5.44
CA PRO A 40 -18.41 12.64 4.03
C PRO A 40 -17.17 12.38 3.16
N ALA A 41 -17.28 11.44 2.22
CA ALA A 41 -16.18 11.04 1.34
C ALA A 41 -15.62 12.21 0.51
N GLU A 42 -16.43 13.22 0.21
CA GLU A 42 -16.02 14.44 -0.49
C GLU A 42 -15.05 15.27 0.34
N LEU A 43 -15.30 15.40 1.65
CA LEU A 43 -14.40 16.12 2.56
C LEU A 43 -13.11 15.34 2.80
N LEU A 44 -13.21 14.02 2.94
CA LEU A 44 -12.07 13.12 3.02
C LEU A 44 -11.17 13.26 1.78
N GLY A 45 -11.76 13.19 0.60
CA GLY A 45 -11.09 13.37 -0.69
C GLY A 45 -10.50 14.76 -0.84
N ALA A 46 -11.23 15.82 -0.48
CA ALA A 46 -10.74 17.20 -0.53
C ALA A 46 -9.54 17.42 0.39
N PHE A 47 -9.58 16.90 1.63
CA PHE A 47 -8.46 16.95 2.55
C PHE A 47 -7.25 16.22 1.97
N ALA A 48 -7.45 14.97 1.50
CA ALA A 48 -6.37 14.17 0.95
C ALA A 48 -5.72 14.84 -0.28
N LEU A 49 -6.52 15.29 -1.24
CA LEU A 49 -6.07 15.90 -2.50
C LEU A 49 -5.45 17.28 -2.30
N GLY A 50 -5.93 18.05 -1.32
CA GLY A 50 -5.45 19.41 -1.03
C GLY A 50 -3.93 19.48 -0.86
N TRP A 51 -3.33 18.51 -0.17
CA TRP A 51 -1.88 18.46 0.06
C TRP A 51 -1.05 18.17 -1.20
N PHE A 52 -1.61 17.41 -2.14
CA PHE A 52 -0.98 17.19 -3.44
C PHE A 52 -1.09 18.42 -4.34
N VAL A 53 -2.24 19.12 -4.30
CA VAL A 53 -2.44 20.39 -5.01
C VAL A 53 -1.51 21.48 -4.48
N LEU A 54 -1.30 21.57 -3.17
CA LEU A 54 -0.37 22.53 -2.57
C LEU A 54 1.07 22.38 -3.09
N ALA A 55 1.49 21.17 -3.47
CA ALA A 55 2.81 20.96 -4.08
C ALA A 55 2.97 21.63 -5.47
N LEU A 56 1.87 22.03 -6.13
CA LEU A 56 1.92 22.86 -7.35
C LEU A 56 2.45 24.28 -7.09
N ALA A 57 2.59 24.70 -5.83
CA ALA A 57 3.30 25.91 -5.45
C ALA A 57 4.83 25.79 -5.60
N PHE A 58 5.36 24.62 -5.98
CA PHE A 58 6.80 24.41 -6.16
C PHE A 58 7.47 25.39 -7.16
N PRO A 59 6.97 25.59 -8.41
CA PRO A 59 7.60 26.52 -9.36
C PRO A 59 7.70 27.98 -8.87
N PRO A 60 6.66 28.62 -8.29
CA PRO A 60 6.81 29.96 -7.71
C PRO A 60 7.75 29.99 -6.50
N LEU A 61 7.78 28.94 -5.66
CA LEU A 61 8.68 28.86 -4.50
C LEU A 61 10.15 28.84 -4.92
N VAL A 62 10.52 27.98 -5.87
CA VAL A 62 11.92 27.89 -6.33
C VAL A 62 12.37 29.08 -7.16
N ARG A 63 11.46 29.80 -7.82
CA ARG A 63 11.79 31.08 -8.47
C ARG A 63 12.25 32.15 -7.48
N ARG A 64 11.73 32.12 -6.25
CA ARG A 64 12.08 33.10 -5.20
C ARG A 64 13.29 32.68 -4.38
N LEU A 65 13.32 31.42 -3.95
CA LEU A 65 14.30 30.95 -2.97
C LEU A 65 15.44 30.13 -3.59
N GLY A 66 15.30 29.70 -4.84
CA GLY A 66 16.22 28.78 -5.51
C GLY A 66 15.89 27.31 -5.23
N VAL A 67 16.21 26.45 -6.20
CA VAL A 67 15.90 25.01 -6.17
C VAL A 67 16.57 24.29 -5.00
N ARG A 68 17.88 24.50 -4.81
CA ARG A 68 18.67 23.76 -3.82
C ARG A 68 18.23 23.98 -2.37
N PRO A 69 18.09 25.23 -1.87
CA PRO A 69 17.66 25.44 -0.48
C PRO A 69 16.25 24.89 -0.23
N VAL A 70 15.32 25.06 -1.18
CA VAL A 70 13.97 24.48 -1.09
C VAL A 70 14.02 22.96 -1.00
N THR A 71 14.79 22.31 -1.89
CA THR A 71 14.90 20.84 -1.93
C THR A 71 15.55 20.29 -0.66
N LEU A 72 16.57 20.97 -0.12
CA LEU A 72 17.26 20.52 1.09
C LEU A 72 16.40 20.73 2.34
N ALA A 73 15.72 21.87 2.46
CA ALA A 73 14.77 22.11 3.55
C ALA A 73 13.63 21.09 3.52
N ALA A 74 13.10 20.78 2.33
CA ALA A 74 12.10 19.75 2.14
C ALA A 74 12.62 18.35 2.53
N ALA A 75 13.87 18.01 2.21
CA ALA A 75 14.49 16.75 2.64
C ALA A 75 14.61 16.65 4.17
N VAL A 76 15.06 17.72 4.83
CA VAL A 76 15.18 17.79 6.30
C VAL A 76 13.81 17.67 6.96
N ALA A 77 12.80 18.40 6.45
CA ALA A 77 11.43 18.33 6.96
C ALA A 77 10.81 16.93 6.77
N LEU A 78 11.02 16.31 5.61
CA LEU A 78 10.59 14.93 5.34
C LEU A 78 11.24 13.95 6.33
N GLY A 79 12.56 14.03 6.50
CA GLY A 79 13.30 13.18 7.43
C GLY A 79 12.87 13.37 8.89
N GLY A 80 12.70 14.63 9.31
CA GLY A 80 12.23 14.97 10.65
C GLY A 80 10.82 14.46 10.93
N ALA A 81 9.87 14.68 10.00
CA ALA A 81 8.51 14.15 10.11
C ALA A 81 8.51 12.62 10.17
N ARG A 82 9.29 11.95 9.32
CA ARG A 82 9.38 10.49 9.30
C ARG A 82 10.01 9.90 10.58
N LEU A 83 10.96 10.60 11.22
CA LEU A 83 11.46 10.21 12.54
C LEU A 83 10.43 10.46 13.64
N ALA A 84 9.74 11.60 13.62
CA ALA A 84 8.69 11.89 14.58
C ALA A 84 7.56 10.86 14.53
N LEU A 85 7.18 10.39 13.33
CA LEU A 85 6.22 9.31 13.14
C LEU A 85 6.70 7.96 13.71
N THR A 86 8.01 7.72 13.85
CA THR A 86 8.56 6.49 14.46
C THR A 86 8.22 6.38 15.94
N ALA A 87 7.97 7.51 16.60
CA ALA A 87 7.43 7.52 17.96
C ALA A 87 5.99 6.95 18.03
N ALA A 88 5.40 6.61 16.88
CA ALA A 88 4.01 6.18 16.71
C ALA A 88 3.03 7.10 17.47
N PRO A 89 3.07 8.43 17.21
CA PRO A 89 2.08 9.31 17.80
C PRO A 89 0.70 8.92 17.27
N GLY A 90 -0.33 8.90 18.11
CA GLY A 90 -1.71 8.71 17.69
C GLY A 90 -2.44 10.03 17.41
N GLY A 91 -3.67 9.92 16.90
CA GLY A 91 -4.63 10.99 16.74
C GLY A 91 -4.14 12.14 15.86
N ARG A 92 -4.54 13.36 16.22
CA ARG A 92 -4.24 14.57 15.42
C ARG A 92 -2.75 14.76 15.16
N THR A 93 -1.88 14.40 16.11
CA THR A 93 -0.43 14.51 15.95
C THR A 93 0.06 13.61 14.82
N GLN A 94 -0.42 12.36 14.72
CA GLN A 94 -0.13 11.46 13.60
C GLN A 94 -0.52 12.09 12.28
N LEU A 95 -1.77 12.54 12.18
CA LEU A 95 -2.37 13.11 10.97
C LEU A 95 -1.57 14.31 10.46
N TRP A 96 -1.23 15.25 11.34
CA TRP A 96 -0.52 16.46 10.94
C TRP A 96 0.96 16.21 10.64
N LEU A 97 1.63 15.33 11.36
CA LEU A 97 3.01 14.93 11.04
C LEU A 97 3.09 14.22 9.69
N ALA A 98 2.17 13.29 9.41
CA ALA A 98 2.11 12.59 8.13
C ALA A 98 1.79 13.55 6.98
N THR A 99 0.86 14.47 7.20
CA THR A 99 0.49 15.52 6.25
C THR A 99 1.66 16.46 5.90
N VAL A 100 2.36 16.98 6.91
CA VAL A 100 3.53 17.84 6.72
C VAL A 100 4.66 17.08 6.05
N GLY A 101 4.92 15.84 6.49
CA GLY A 101 5.90 14.96 5.87
C GLY A 101 5.61 14.67 4.40
N LEU A 102 4.33 14.45 4.05
CA LEU A 102 3.89 14.25 2.67
C LEU A 102 4.21 15.47 1.82
N LEU A 103 3.76 16.67 2.23
CA LEU A 103 4.02 17.89 1.48
C LEU A 103 5.52 18.14 1.31
N ALA A 104 6.30 17.96 2.38
CA ALA A 104 7.77 18.04 2.32
C ALA A 104 8.35 17.04 1.32
N GLY A 105 7.86 15.79 1.32
CA GLY A 105 8.29 14.78 0.35
C GLY A 105 7.93 15.11 -1.10
N LEU A 106 6.75 15.68 -1.35
CA LEU A 106 6.35 16.13 -2.69
C LEU A 106 7.23 17.27 -3.19
N LEU A 107 7.53 18.26 -2.34
CA LEU A 107 8.45 19.36 -2.68
C LEU A 107 9.89 18.87 -2.89
N TRP A 108 10.35 17.92 -2.07
CA TRP A 108 11.65 17.27 -2.25
C TRP A 108 11.72 16.51 -3.58
N LEU A 109 10.67 15.75 -3.93
CA LEU A 109 10.60 14.99 -5.17
C LEU A 109 10.65 15.92 -6.39
N ALA A 110 9.85 17.00 -6.37
CA ALA A 110 9.83 18.03 -7.41
C ALA A 110 11.21 18.71 -7.56
N GLY A 111 11.86 19.04 -6.44
CA GLY A 111 13.22 19.57 -6.40
C GLY A 111 14.25 18.62 -7.01
N THR A 112 14.21 17.36 -6.61
CA THR A 112 15.08 16.30 -7.12
C THR A 112 14.90 16.09 -8.63
N ALA A 113 13.68 16.23 -9.14
CA ALA A 113 13.38 16.12 -10.56
C ALA A 113 14.07 17.17 -11.42
N THR A 114 14.27 18.38 -10.91
CA THR A 114 14.99 19.44 -11.65
C THR A 114 16.48 19.17 -11.81
N THR A 115 17.06 18.30 -10.98
CA THR A 115 18.50 17.99 -10.99
C THR A 115 18.82 16.58 -11.48
N THR A 116 17.79 15.75 -11.73
CA THR A 116 17.92 14.34 -12.11
C THR A 116 17.23 14.08 -13.44
N GLY A 117 17.98 14.19 -14.54
CA GLY A 117 17.46 13.99 -15.90
C GLY A 117 17.17 12.53 -16.28
N ARG A 118 17.53 11.55 -15.42
CA ARG A 118 17.26 10.10 -15.59
C ARG A 118 16.84 9.46 -14.28
N PRO A 119 15.54 9.54 -13.94
CA PRO A 119 15.07 9.15 -12.62
C PRO A 119 14.86 7.65 -12.44
N VAL A 120 14.66 6.88 -13.51
CA VAL A 120 14.20 5.48 -13.40
C VAL A 120 15.11 4.59 -12.55
N PRO A 121 16.46 4.65 -12.64
CA PRO A 121 17.31 3.90 -11.73
C PRO A 121 17.04 4.20 -10.26
N GLY A 122 16.81 5.46 -9.90
CA GLY A 122 16.54 5.86 -8.51
C GLY A 122 15.13 5.49 -8.07
N LEU A 123 14.12 5.74 -8.91
CA LEU A 123 12.73 5.35 -8.65
C LEU A 123 12.61 3.84 -8.47
N ALA A 124 13.13 3.06 -9.41
CA ALA A 124 13.04 1.60 -9.38
C ALA A 124 13.77 1.01 -8.15
N LEU A 125 14.98 1.50 -7.83
CA LEU A 125 15.69 1.06 -6.64
C LEU A 125 14.98 1.47 -5.35
N GLY A 126 14.40 2.67 -5.29
CA GLY A 126 13.66 3.14 -4.11
C GLY A 126 12.38 2.34 -3.87
N ILE A 127 11.56 2.13 -4.91
CA ILE A 127 10.34 1.32 -4.83
C ILE A 127 10.67 -0.11 -4.42
N ALA A 128 11.68 -0.72 -5.04
CA ALA A 128 12.13 -2.06 -4.71
C ALA A 128 12.66 -2.13 -3.26
N LEU A 129 13.53 -1.21 -2.85
CA LEU A 129 14.07 -1.19 -1.49
C LEU A 129 12.96 -1.03 -0.45
N GLY A 130 11.96 -0.18 -0.70
CA GLY A 130 10.80 -0.01 0.18
C GLY A 130 9.97 -1.29 0.30
N ALA A 131 9.73 -1.99 -0.80
CA ALA A 131 9.03 -3.29 -0.80
C ALA A 131 9.81 -4.36 -0.03
N VAL A 132 11.14 -4.37 -0.19
CA VAL A 132 12.04 -5.29 0.51
C VAL A 132 12.06 -5.06 2.00
N VAL A 133 12.26 -3.80 2.42
CA VAL A 133 12.26 -3.45 3.85
C VAL A 133 10.92 -3.85 4.47
N HIS A 134 9.82 -3.57 3.76
CA HIS A 134 8.48 -3.95 4.23
C HIS A 134 8.31 -5.47 4.37
N ALA A 135 8.80 -6.25 3.41
CA ALA A 135 8.78 -7.71 3.47
C ALA A 135 9.66 -8.27 4.62
N VAL A 136 10.88 -7.75 4.78
CA VAL A 136 11.84 -8.16 5.82
C VAL A 136 11.26 -7.96 7.22
N PHE A 137 10.45 -6.93 7.42
CA PHE A 137 9.76 -6.69 8.69
C PHE A 137 8.37 -7.32 8.78
N GLY A 138 8.08 -8.33 7.94
CA GLY A 138 6.83 -9.10 8.00
C GLY A 138 5.59 -8.26 7.70
N THR A 139 5.72 -7.25 6.83
CA THR A 139 4.69 -6.26 6.53
C THR A 139 4.30 -5.34 7.69
N TYR A 140 5.19 -5.18 8.68
CA TYR A 140 5.05 -4.21 9.76
C TYR A 140 6.25 -3.25 9.72
N ASP A 141 6.09 -2.12 9.02
CA ASP A 141 7.19 -1.20 8.69
C ASP A 141 7.89 -0.56 9.89
N LEU A 142 9.12 -0.10 9.66
CA LEU A 142 9.93 0.63 10.66
C LEU A 142 9.22 1.86 11.22
N VAL A 143 8.41 2.56 10.41
CA VAL A 143 7.71 3.77 10.84
C VAL A 143 6.69 3.50 11.95
N TRP A 144 6.17 2.28 12.04
CA TRP A 144 5.21 1.88 13.08
C TRP A 144 5.87 1.23 14.30
N ARG A 145 7.19 1.05 14.29
CA ARG A 145 7.95 0.35 15.34
C ARG A 145 8.60 1.35 16.30
N GLY A 146 7.92 1.67 17.40
CA GLY A 146 8.44 2.58 18.44
C GLY A 146 9.56 2.01 19.34
N GLY A 147 9.93 0.74 19.17
CA GLY A 147 10.99 0.10 19.97
C GLY A 147 12.42 0.41 19.48
N PRO A 148 13.46 -0.03 20.21
CA PRO A 148 14.87 0.28 19.90
C PRO A 148 15.30 -0.11 18.49
N VAL A 149 14.86 -1.27 17.99
CA VAL A 149 15.16 -1.75 16.63
C VAL A 149 14.54 -0.83 15.57
N GLY A 150 13.29 -0.41 15.79
CA GLY A 150 12.60 0.50 14.89
C GLY A 150 13.27 1.87 14.84
N TRP A 151 13.63 2.42 16.00
CA TRP A 151 14.40 3.66 16.10
C TRP A 151 15.79 3.58 15.43
N ALA A 152 16.56 2.54 15.72
CA ALA A 152 17.89 2.37 15.14
C ALA A 152 17.85 2.31 13.60
N GLY A 153 16.94 1.51 13.04
CA GLY A 153 16.74 1.42 11.59
C GLY A 153 16.25 2.74 10.99
N SER A 154 15.33 3.42 11.67
CA SER A 154 14.76 4.70 11.25
C SER A 154 15.79 5.84 11.22
N VAL A 155 16.60 5.97 12.27
CA VAL A 155 17.68 6.96 12.37
C VAL A 155 18.74 6.68 11.30
N ALA A 156 19.13 5.42 11.12
CA ALA A 156 20.09 5.06 10.08
C ALA A 156 19.58 5.41 8.68
N LEU A 157 18.34 5.04 8.33
CA LEU A 157 17.72 5.34 7.04
C LEU A 157 17.69 6.85 6.78
N VAL A 158 17.18 7.64 7.74
CA VAL A 158 17.03 9.10 7.58
C VAL A 158 18.39 9.79 7.56
N ALA A 159 19.34 9.39 8.42
CA ALA A 159 20.68 9.97 8.42
C ALA A 159 21.39 9.74 7.08
N VAL A 160 21.35 8.52 6.54
CA VAL A 160 21.95 8.24 5.23
C VAL A 160 21.25 9.03 4.14
N PHE A 161 19.92 9.07 4.13
CA PHE A 161 19.15 9.90 3.18
C PHE A 161 19.61 11.36 3.20
N LEU A 162 19.66 12.00 4.37
CA LEU A 162 20.03 13.41 4.51
C LEU A 162 21.49 13.66 4.11
N VAL A 163 22.42 12.77 4.47
CA VAL A 163 23.83 12.88 4.08
C VAL A 163 24.01 12.81 2.57
N VAL A 164 23.28 11.91 1.88
CA VAL A 164 23.36 11.82 0.41
C VAL A 164 22.64 13.01 -0.23
N ALA A 165 21.48 13.43 0.27
CA ALA A 165 20.69 14.54 -0.25
C ALA A 165 21.39 15.91 -0.12
N ALA A 166 22.21 16.11 0.91
CA ALA A 166 22.97 17.35 1.11
C ALA A 166 24.13 17.52 0.11
N ARG A 167 24.59 16.44 -0.53
CA ARG A 167 25.74 16.49 -1.43
C ARG A 167 25.42 17.27 -2.71
N PRO A 168 26.33 18.12 -3.21
CA PRO A 168 26.10 18.83 -4.47
C PRO A 168 25.90 17.85 -5.63
N ALA A 169 24.73 17.88 -6.25
CA ALA A 169 24.52 17.25 -7.55
C ALA A 169 25.04 18.20 -8.66
N ARG A 170 25.73 17.66 -9.67
CA ARG A 170 25.95 18.42 -10.91
C ARG A 170 24.60 18.64 -11.58
N GLN A 171 24.40 19.81 -12.17
CA GLN A 171 23.27 20.05 -13.07
C GLN A 171 23.29 18.97 -14.17
N ALA A 172 22.30 18.09 -14.16
CA ALA A 172 22.09 17.14 -15.24
C ALA A 172 21.42 17.86 -16.41
N GLU A 173 21.67 17.37 -17.63
CA GLU A 173 20.87 17.72 -18.81
C GLU A 173 19.38 17.59 -18.48
N PRO A 174 18.55 18.62 -18.76
CA PRO A 174 17.10 18.54 -18.59
C PRO A 174 16.54 17.34 -19.37
N GLY A 175 15.82 16.44 -18.69
CA GLY A 175 15.32 15.21 -19.31
C GLY A 175 14.40 14.43 -18.38
N GLY A 176 13.78 13.36 -18.91
CA GLY A 176 13.02 12.42 -18.10
C GLY A 176 11.63 12.88 -17.65
N ALA A 177 11.05 13.92 -18.25
CA ALA A 177 9.72 14.43 -17.87
C ALA A 177 8.62 13.33 -17.93
N HIS A 178 8.66 12.45 -18.94
CA HIS A 178 7.77 11.29 -19.01
C HIS A 178 7.95 10.35 -17.82
N ALA A 179 9.20 10.00 -17.49
CA ALA A 179 9.50 9.14 -16.35
C ALA A 179 9.11 9.78 -15.00
N TRP A 180 9.28 11.10 -14.86
CA TRP A 180 8.83 11.83 -13.67
C TRP A 180 7.30 11.89 -13.56
N LEU A 181 6.58 12.07 -14.66
CA LEU A 181 5.11 11.97 -14.70
C LEU A 181 4.63 10.58 -14.27
N LEU A 182 5.39 9.53 -14.58
CA LEU A 182 5.09 8.16 -14.17
C LEU A 182 5.46 7.83 -12.72
N ALA A 183 6.13 8.69 -11.98
CA ALA A 183 6.57 8.38 -10.61
C ALA A 183 5.39 8.04 -9.69
N GLY A 184 4.34 8.86 -9.67
CA GLY A 184 3.14 8.61 -8.88
C GLY A 184 2.32 7.40 -9.37
N PRO A 185 1.94 7.32 -10.67
CA PRO A 185 1.28 6.14 -11.22
C PRO A 185 2.00 4.81 -10.95
N ALA A 186 3.34 4.81 -11.03
CA ALA A 186 4.13 3.64 -10.70
C ALA A 186 4.07 3.32 -9.20
N LEU A 187 4.21 4.32 -8.32
CA LEU A 187 4.03 4.11 -6.87
C LEU A 187 2.65 3.53 -6.53
N LEU A 188 1.60 3.96 -7.23
CA LEU A 188 0.25 3.43 -7.04
C LEU A 188 0.17 1.95 -7.44
N LEU A 189 0.53 1.60 -8.68
CA LEU A 189 0.40 0.24 -9.19
C LEU A 189 1.33 -0.75 -8.47
N THR A 190 2.50 -0.27 -8.05
CA THR A 190 3.44 -1.07 -7.25
C THR A 190 2.98 -1.24 -5.80
N GLY A 191 2.41 -0.21 -5.19
CA GLY A 191 1.84 -0.28 -3.84
C GLY A 191 0.52 -1.09 -3.76
N LEU A 192 -0.32 -1.03 -4.79
CA LEU A 192 -1.57 -1.80 -4.86
C LEU A 192 -1.32 -3.28 -5.15
N VAL A 193 -0.40 -3.60 -6.07
CA VAL A 193 -0.28 -4.95 -6.63
C VAL A 193 1.18 -5.39 -6.77
N ALA A 194 1.94 -4.74 -7.65
CA ALA A 194 3.16 -5.34 -8.19
C ALA A 194 4.30 -5.57 -7.18
N LEU A 195 4.46 -4.67 -6.20
CA LEU A 195 5.49 -4.77 -5.16
C LEU A 195 4.88 -4.60 -3.77
N SER A 196 3.62 -5.01 -3.59
CA SER A 196 3.01 -5.17 -2.27
C SER A 196 3.40 -6.53 -1.71
N PRO A 197 4.28 -6.60 -0.70
CA PRO A 197 4.66 -7.89 -0.12
C PRO A 197 3.48 -8.58 0.57
N ALA A 198 2.55 -7.82 1.15
CA ALA A 198 1.31 -8.35 1.72
C ALA A 198 0.43 -8.97 0.64
N ALA A 199 0.15 -8.26 -0.46
CA ALA A 199 -0.68 -8.82 -1.54
C ALA A 199 -0.04 -10.07 -2.17
N ALA A 200 1.28 -10.09 -2.33
CA ALA A 200 2.00 -11.25 -2.83
C ALA A 200 1.98 -12.43 -1.83
N ALA A 201 2.12 -12.19 -0.53
CA ALA A 201 1.98 -13.22 0.50
C ALA A 201 0.56 -13.79 0.55
N THR A 202 -0.44 -12.90 0.46
CA THR A 202 -1.86 -13.26 0.38
C THR A 202 -2.16 -14.07 -0.88
N ALA A 203 -1.63 -13.70 -2.04
CA ALA A 203 -1.73 -14.49 -3.27
C ALA A 203 -1.20 -15.92 -3.09
N ALA A 204 0.00 -16.06 -2.52
CA ALA A 204 0.60 -17.36 -2.25
C ALA A 204 -0.25 -18.19 -1.27
N SER A 205 -0.91 -17.55 -0.31
CA SER A 205 -1.77 -18.22 0.67
C SER A 205 -3.08 -18.78 0.08
N TYR A 206 -3.54 -18.31 -1.08
CA TYR A 206 -4.70 -18.88 -1.80
C TYR A 206 -4.37 -20.13 -2.60
N TRP A 207 -3.10 -20.32 -2.94
CA TRP A 207 -2.63 -21.56 -3.58
C TRP A 207 -2.52 -22.71 -2.58
N ARG A 208 -2.72 -22.42 -1.30
CA ARG A 208 -2.69 -23.38 -0.19
C ARG A 208 -4.11 -23.77 0.19
N GLY A 209 -4.29 -25.03 0.58
CA GLY A 209 -5.58 -25.58 1.00
C GLY A 209 -6.39 -26.27 -0.12
N PRO A 210 -7.60 -26.79 0.19
CA PRO A 210 -8.36 -27.69 -0.68
C PRO A 210 -8.96 -27.07 -1.97
N GLY A 211 -8.46 -25.93 -2.45
CA GLY A 211 -9.09 -25.11 -3.49
C GLY A 211 -10.30 -24.32 -2.97
N GLY A 212 -10.83 -23.39 -3.79
CA GLY A 212 -12.09 -22.68 -3.52
C GLY A 212 -11.99 -21.22 -3.06
N GLY A 213 -10.87 -20.52 -3.33
CA GLY A 213 -10.76 -19.07 -3.06
C GLY A 213 -10.64 -18.71 -1.59
N LEU A 214 -10.24 -19.66 -0.74
CA LEU A 214 -9.93 -19.48 0.67
C LEU A 214 -8.42 -19.44 0.88
N SER A 215 -7.98 -18.68 1.88
CA SER A 215 -6.56 -18.52 2.20
C SER A 215 -6.19 -19.25 3.48
N TRP A 216 -5.01 -19.87 3.47
CA TRP A 216 -4.44 -20.66 4.57
C TRP A 216 -3.03 -20.17 4.92
N PRO A 217 -2.56 -20.32 6.17
CA PRO A 217 -1.21 -19.94 6.57
C PRO A 217 -0.13 -20.71 5.80
N PRO A 218 1.09 -20.17 5.74
CA PRO A 218 2.25 -20.92 5.24
C PRO A 218 2.57 -22.11 6.14
N GLU A 219 3.04 -23.21 5.53
CA GLU A 219 3.52 -24.38 6.26
C GLU A 219 4.95 -24.18 6.77
N ALA A 220 5.37 -25.01 7.74
CA ALA A 220 6.74 -24.98 8.23
C ALA A 220 7.74 -25.35 7.12
N GLY A 221 8.69 -24.44 6.85
CA GLY A 221 9.66 -24.59 5.74
C GLY A 221 9.24 -23.89 4.45
N ASP A 222 8.04 -23.32 4.38
CA ASP A 222 7.63 -22.49 3.25
C ASP A 222 8.47 -21.22 3.17
N VAL A 223 8.95 -20.95 1.95
CA VAL A 223 9.72 -19.77 1.62
C VAL A 223 8.83 -18.80 0.83
N PRO A 224 8.64 -17.55 1.28
CA PRO A 224 7.82 -16.56 0.57
C PRO A 224 8.59 -16.07 -0.67
N THR A 225 8.56 -16.85 -1.74
CA THR A 225 9.33 -16.56 -2.95
C THR A 225 8.66 -15.49 -3.83
N LEU A 226 7.33 -15.42 -3.87
CA LEU A 226 6.59 -14.54 -4.79
C LEU A 226 6.93 -13.04 -4.62
N PRO A 227 6.98 -12.46 -3.40
CA PRO A 227 7.43 -11.07 -3.24
C PRO A 227 8.83 -10.83 -3.81
N ALA A 228 9.75 -11.78 -3.62
CA ALA A 228 11.12 -11.66 -4.08
C ALA A 228 11.23 -11.78 -5.62
N TRP A 229 10.46 -12.69 -6.23
CA TRP A 229 10.33 -12.77 -7.69
C TRP A 229 9.78 -11.48 -8.28
N ALA A 230 8.73 -10.90 -7.68
CA ALA A 230 8.12 -9.67 -8.16
C ALA A 230 9.12 -8.49 -8.15
N VAL A 231 9.86 -8.31 -7.05
CA VAL A 231 10.94 -7.31 -6.94
C VAL A 231 12.02 -7.54 -8.01
N GLY A 232 12.49 -8.78 -8.14
CA GLY A 232 13.53 -9.14 -9.11
C GLY A 232 13.10 -8.87 -10.55
N ILE A 233 11.90 -9.31 -10.93
CA ILE A 233 11.31 -9.11 -12.26
C ILE A 233 11.11 -7.62 -12.55
N PHE A 234 10.58 -6.85 -11.59
CA PHE A 234 10.42 -5.41 -11.72
C PHE A 234 11.76 -4.71 -11.96
N LEU A 235 12.78 -5.00 -11.16
CA LEU A 235 14.11 -4.39 -11.30
C LEU A 235 14.78 -4.78 -12.62
N LEU A 236 14.68 -6.05 -13.02
CA LEU A 236 15.19 -6.52 -14.31
C LEU A 236 14.51 -5.78 -15.45
N ALA A 237 13.19 -5.62 -15.42
CA ALA A 237 12.44 -4.91 -16.45
C ALA A 237 12.73 -3.40 -16.47
N ALA A 238 12.79 -2.74 -15.30
CA ALA A 238 13.02 -1.31 -15.16
C ALA A 238 14.43 -0.86 -15.56
N LEU A 239 15.41 -1.75 -15.42
CA LEU A 239 16.83 -1.43 -15.59
C LEU A 239 17.42 -2.13 -16.83
N ALA A 240 16.63 -2.95 -17.53
CA ALA A 240 16.99 -3.47 -18.84
C ALA A 240 16.97 -2.39 -19.92
N ARG A 241 17.64 -2.66 -21.04
CA ARG A 241 17.44 -1.87 -22.25
C ARG A 241 16.02 -2.16 -22.78
N PRO A 242 15.21 -1.13 -23.06
CA PRO A 242 13.88 -1.37 -23.59
C PRO A 242 13.97 -2.05 -24.97
N PRO A 243 13.09 -3.02 -25.24
CA PRO A 243 13.05 -3.71 -26.54
C PRO A 243 12.72 -2.74 -27.69
N ARG A 244 13.00 -3.13 -28.94
CA ARG A 244 12.76 -2.31 -30.14
C ARG A 244 11.67 -2.92 -31.04
N GLY A 245 11.16 -2.12 -31.97
CA GLY A 245 10.11 -2.54 -32.90
C GLY A 245 8.84 -2.96 -32.17
N ARG A 246 8.17 -4.02 -32.65
CA ARG A 246 6.92 -4.55 -32.07
C ARG A 246 7.05 -4.97 -30.61
N TRP A 247 8.23 -5.38 -30.17
CA TRP A 247 8.48 -5.83 -28.80
C TRP A 247 8.40 -4.69 -27.77
N ARG A 248 8.37 -3.41 -28.18
CA ARG A 248 8.06 -2.27 -27.29
C ARG A 248 6.68 -2.39 -26.65
N LEU A 249 5.75 -3.13 -27.25
CA LEU A 249 4.40 -3.31 -26.74
C LEU A 249 4.32 -4.34 -25.60
N ALA A 250 5.33 -5.20 -25.43
CA ALA A 250 5.26 -6.32 -24.49
C ALA A 250 5.09 -5.86 -23.03
N GLY A 251 5.87 -4.85 -22.60
CA GLY A 251 5.75 -4.27 -21.25
C GLY A 251 4.40 -3.61 -20.99
N PRO A 252 3.97 -2.64 -21.83
CA PRO A 252 2.64 -2.04 -21.76
C PRO A 252 1.49 -3.05 -21.76
N LEU A 253 1.55 -4.08 -22.60
CA LEU A 253 0.53 -5.14 -22.65
C LEU A 253 0.54 -5.96 -21.36
N ALA A 254 1.72 -6.38 -20.87
CA ALA A 254 1.83 -7.10 -19.60
C ALA A 254 1.27 -6.29 -18.44
N LEU A 255 1.50 -4.97 -18.42
CA LEU A 255 0.97 -4.07 -17.39
C LEU A 255 -0.56 -4.04 -17.41
N VAL A 256 -1.17 -3.83 -18.59
CA VAL A 256 -2.63 -3.77 -18.72
C VAL A 256 -3.26 -5.12 -18.39
N VAL A 257 -2.69 -6.23 -18.89
CA VAL A 257 -3.18 -7.57 -18.56
C VAL A 257 -3.09 -7.84 -17.06
N GLY A 258 -1.95 -7.51 -16.42
CA GLY A 258 -1.79 -7.65 -14.97
C GLY A 258 -2.83 -6.86 -14.17
N ALA A 259 -3.09 -5.61 -14.57
CA ALA A 259 -4.11 -4.78 -13.94
C ALA A 259 -5.54 -5.31 -14.17
N VAL A 260 -5.84 -5.89 -15.34
CA VAL A 260 -7.12 -6.53 -15.63
C VAL A 260 -7.30 -7.79 -14.77
N LEU A 261 -6.26 -8.62 -14.63
CA LEU A 261 -6.31 -9.79 -13.75
C LEU A 261 -6.58 -9.37 -12.30
N PHE A 262 -5.93 -8.32 -11.80
CA PHE A 262 -6.22 -7.76 -10.48
C PHE A 262 -7.67 -7.27 -10.37
N ALA A 263 -8.18 -6.59 -11.40
CA ALA A 263 -9.54 -6.07 -11.45
C ALA A 263 -10.63 -7.16 -11.45
N THR A 264 -10.32 -8.41 -11.81
CA THR A 264 -11.29 -9.53 -11.71
C THR A 264 -11.67 -9.87 -10.28
N ARG A 265 -10.85 -9.48 -9.29
CA ARG A 265 -11.01 -9.84 -7.87
C ARG A 265 -11.04 -11.36 -7.63
N ASP A 266 -10.49 -12.15 -8.56
CA ASP A 266 -10.29 -13.58 -8.40
C ASP A 266 -9.01 -13.83 -7.60
N ALA A 267 -9.17 -14.50 -6.45
CA ALA A 267 -8.08 -14.85 -5.56
C ALA A 267 -7.00 -15.71 -6.23
N GLY A 268 -7.38 -16.61 -7.15
CA GLY A 268 -6.46 -17.45 -7.91
C GLY A 268 -5.63 -16.68 -8.95
N LEU A 269 -6.16 -15.56 -9.45
CA LEU A 269 -5.49 -14.71 -10.44
C LEU A 269 -4.61 -13.60 -9.81
N LEU A 270 -4.65 -13.43 -8.49
CA LEU A 270 -3.87 -12.40 -7.80
C LEU A 270 -2.35 -12.58 -8.00
N GLY A 271 -1.82 -13.80 -7.94
CA GLY A 271 -0.39 -14.05 -8.13
C GLY A 271 0.10 -13.73 -9.55
N PRO A 272 -0.56 -14.22 -10.62
CA PRO A 272 -0.31 -13.76 -11.99
C PRO A 272 -0.40 -12.24 -12.15
N ALA A 273 -1.39 -11.58 -11.51
CA ALA A 273 -1.54 -10.13 -11.54
C ALA A 273 -0.32 -9.41 -10.94
N VAL A 274 0.21 -9.89 -9.80
CA VAL A 274 1.45 -9.39 -9.17
C VAL A 274 2.62 -9.45 -10.15
N VAL A 275 2.87 -10.62 -10.76
CA VAL A 275 4.03 -10.83 -11.65
C VAL A 275 3.95 -9.97 -12.91
N LEU A 276 2.78 -9.96 -13.58
CA LEU A 276 2.60 -9.22 -14.82
C LEU A 276 2.63 -7.70 -14.60
N THR A 277 2.03 -7.21 -13.52
CA THR A 277 2.09 -5.80 -13.16
C THR A 277 3.52 -5.40 -12.81
N ALA A 278 4.29 -6.24 -12.10
CA ALA A 278 5.70 -5.98 -11.79
C ALA A 278 6.57 -5.88 -13.05
N ALA A 279 6.47 -6.86 -13.96
CA ALA A 279 7.17 -6.83 -15.24
C ALA A 279 6.76 -5.61 -16.08
N GLY A 280 5.45 -5.36 -16.17
CA GLY A 280 4.86 -4.31 -16.98
C GLY A 280 5.21 -2.91 -16.50
N THR A 281 5.06 -2.62 -15.20
CA THR A 281 5.41 -1.32 -14.62
C THR A 281 6.90 -1.03 -14.78
N GLY A 282 7.77 -2.03 -14.50
CA GLY A 282 9.21 -1.88 -14.72
C GLY A 282 9.53 -1.56 -16.18
N ALA A 283 9.01 -2.34 -17.12
CA ALA A 283 9.23 -2.13 -18.54
C ALA A 283 8.71 -0.77 -19.04
N CYS A 284 7.56 -0.30 -18.53
CA CYS A 284 7.01 1.02 -18.85
C CYS A 284 7.90 2.15 -18.34
N LEU A 285 8.45 2.02 -17.12
CA LEU A 285 9.44 2.98 -16.62
C LEU A 285 10.69 3.01 -17.53
N ALA A 286 11.22 1.84 -17.90
CA ALA A 286 12.38 1.76 -18.79
C ALA A 286 12.14 2.41 -20.17
N LEU A 287 10.91 2.28 -20.70
CA LEU A 287 10.49 2.95 -21.94
C LEU A 287 10.41 4.47 -21.79
N ALA A 288 9.91 4.96 -20.65
CA ALA A 288 9.77 6.39 -20.37
C ALA A 288 11.09 7.11 -20.08
N ASP A 289 12.14 6.39 -19.66
CA ASP A 289 13.49 6.94 -19.41
C ASP A 289 14.32 7.12 -20.70
N ALA A 290 13.80 6.71 -21.87
CA ALA A 290 14.50 6.84 -23.13
C ALA A 290 14.72 8.32 -23.49
N VAL A 291 15.95 8.70 -23.84
CA VAL A 291 16.31 10.08 -24.24
C VAL A 291 16.35 10.16 -25.77
N PRO A 292 15.80 11.22 -26.41
CA PRO A 292 15.97 11.42 -27.85
C PRO A 292 17.47 11.46 -28.22
N PRO A 293 17.88 10.98 -29.40
CA PRO A 293 19.25 11.19 -29.85
C PRO A 293 19.56 12.69 -29.87
N ALA A 294 20.76 13.06 -29.44
CA ALA A 294 21.25 14.44 -29.61
C ALA A 294 21.11 14.82 -31.09
N ALA A 295 20.59 16.02 -31.37
CA ALA A 295 20.65 16.57 -32.72
C ALA A 295 22.12 16.56 -33.16
N ALA A 296 22.38 16.10 -34.38
CA ALA A 296 23.72 16.17 -34.95
C ALA A 296 24.20 17.63 -34.85
N PRO A 297 25.47 17.88 -34.48
CA PRO A 297 26.00 19.24 -34.53
C PRO A 297 25.76 19.79 -35.94
N PRO A 298 25.35 21.06 -36.09
CA PRO A 298 25.19 21.65 -37.41
C PRO A 298 26.50 21.45 -38.16
N VAL A 299 26.43 20.83 -39.34
CA VAL A 299 27.57 20.70 -40.25
C VAL A 299 28.06 22.11 -40.50
N ALA A 300 29.28 22.42 -40.04
CA ALA A 300 29.91 23.68 -40.32
C ALA A 300 30.09 23.78 -41.83
N VAL A 301 29.26 24.58 -42.49
CA VAL A 301 29.49 25.00 -43.87
C VAL A 301 30.74 25.89 -43.81
N PRO A 302 31.85 25.52 -44.47
CA PRO A 302 33.03 26.36 -44.50
C PRO A 302 32.67 27.70 -45.14
N PRO A 303 33.15 28.84 -44.61
CA PRO A 303 32.87 30.15 -45.19
C PRO A 303 33.44 30.20 -46.61
N VAL A 304 32.57 30.54 -47.57
CA VAL A 304 32.97 30.88 -48.93
C VAL A 304 33.87 32.11 -48.85
N ALA A 305 35.11 31.98 -49.34
CA ALA A 305 36.09 33.07 -49.36
C ALA A 305 35.57 34.22 -50.22
N ALA A 306 35.40 35.40 -49.61
CA ALA A 306 35.19 36.65 -50.33
C ALA A 306 36.52 37.15 -50.93
N PRO A 307 36.51 37.74 -52.14
CA PRO A 307 37.73 38.23 -52.80
C PRO A 307 38.28 39.51 -52.13
N PRO A 308 39.58 39.80 -52.27
CA PRO A 308 40.23 40.90 -51.57
C PRO A 308 39.82 42.26 -52.12
N ALA A 309 39.57 43.20 -51.20
CA ALA A 309 39.25 44.59 -51.50
C ALA A 309 40.52 45.40 -51.82
N ALA A 310 40.44 46.23 -52.86
CA ALA A 310 41.45 47.21 -53.25
C ALA A 310 41.27 48.54 -52.49
N VAL A 311 42.41 49.16 -52.17
CA VAL A 311 42.59 50.45 -51.48
C VAL A 311 42.33 51.63 -52.43
N PRO A 312 41.79 52.77 -51.93
CA PRO A 312 42.41 54.07 -52.24
C PRO A 312 42.46 55.05 -51.03
N PRO A 313 43.13 56.22 -51.18
CA PRO A 313 43.91 56.83 -50.10
C PRO A 313 43.31 58.10 -49.43
N VAL A 314 44.07 58.54 -48.44
CA VAL A 314 43.98 59.65 -47.47
C VAL A 314 43.71 61.05 -48.07
N ALA A 315 42.87 61.86 -47.41
CA ALA A 315 43.07 63.33 -47.27
C ALA A 315 42.23 63.97 -46.13
N ALA A 316 42.94 64.71 -45.26
CA ALA A 316 42.64 65.98 -44.57
C ALA A 316 41.46 66.15 -43.54
N VAL A 317 41.89 66.63 -42.36
CA VAL A 317 41.22 67.26 -41.18
C VAL A 317 41.00 68.78 -41.49
N PRO A 318 40.12 69.62 -40.86
CA PRO A 318 39.75 69.79 -39.42
C PRO A 318 38.22 70.06 -39.18
N SER A 319 37.62 70.32 -38.01
CA SER A 319 37.93 70.55 -36.59
C SER A 319 36.62 70.51 -35.77
N ALA A 320 36.76 70.31 -34.45
CA ALA A 320 35.90 70.79 -33.35
C ALA A 320 34.65 69.98 -32.94
N GLY A 321 34.61 69.62 -31.65
CA GLY A 321 33.37 69.65 -30.85
C GLY A 321 32.99 68.38 -30.11
N ALA A 322 33.27 68.38 -28.80
CA ALA A 322 32.45 67.81 -27.73
C ALA A 322 32.48 66.29 -27.39
N ALA A 323 32.98 66.05 -26.16
CA ALA A 323 32.57 65.10 -25.12
C ALA A 323 32.52 63.57 -25.40
N PRO A 324 33.29 62.73 -24.65
CA PRO A 324 33.08 61.29 -24.65
C PRO A 324 32.02 60.89 -23.61
N SER A 325 30.89 60.37 -24.09
CA SER A 325 29.98 59.55 -23.30
C SER A 325 30.63 58.17 -23.09
N VAL A 326 30.79 57.78 -21.83
CA VAL A 326 31.27 56.46 -21.43
C VAL A 326 30.15 55.45 -21.68
N VAL A 327 30.28 54.66 -22.73
CA VAL A 327 29.50 53.42 -22.95
C VAL A 327 30.48 52.25 -22.80
N PRO A 328 30.30 51.32 -21.83
CA PRO A 328 31.06 50.08 -21.83
C PRO A 328 30.44 49.10 -22.84
N SER A 329 31.26 48.64 -23.77
CA SER A 329 30.96 47.54 -24.68
C SER A 329 30.98 46.19 -23.96
N SER A 330 29.95 45.39 -24.26
CA SER A 330 29.90 43.93 -24.33
C SER A 330 30.25 43.06 -23.11
N ALA A 331 29.21 42.47 -22.54
CA ALA A 331 29.15 41.03 -22.35
C ALA A 331 27.76 40.55 -22.82
N ALA A 332 27.61 40.35 -24.13
CA ALA A 332 26.41 39.78 -24.70
C ALA A 332 26.26 38.34 -24.19
N ALA A 333 25.41 38.18 -23.19
CA ALA A 333 24.91 36.88 -22.76
C ALA A 333 24.24 36.22 -23.96
N SER A 334 24.86 35.17 -24.50
CA SER A 334 24.22 34.26 -25.44
C SER A 334 23.10 33.53 -24.69
N SER A 335 21.90 34.12 -24.71
CA SER A 335 20.67 33.48 -24.28
C SER A 335 20.31 32.37 -25.28
N THR A 336 20.87 31.18 -25.07
CA THR A 336 20.25 29.96 -25.59
C THR A 336 18.81 29.88 -25.06
N PRO A 337 17.80 29.48 -25.87
CA PRO A 337 16.42 29.42 -25.41
C PRO A 337 16.31 28.53 -24.18
N GLY A 338 16.07 29.17 -23.02
CA GLY A 338 16.04 28.51 -21.73
C GLY A 338 14.91 27.50 -21.67
N VAL A 339 15.24 26.21 -21.54
CA VAL A 339 14.28 25.23 -21.06
C VAL A 339 13.88 25.66 -19.65
N ALA A 340 12.63 26.09 -19.48
CA ALA A 340 12.12 26.58 -18.20
C ALA A 340 12.45 25.59 -17.07
N PRO A 341 13.15 26.01 -16.00
CA PRO A 341 13.67 25.13 -14.94
C PRO A 341 12.59 24.38 -14.11
N GLY A 342 11.30 24.47 -14.48
CA GLY A 342 10.17 23.86 -13.76
C GLY A 342 9.53 22.62 -14.42
N ARG A 343 9.86 22.25 -15.66
CA ARG A 343 9.13 21.18 -16.38
C ARG A 343 9.22 19.79 -15.72
N PRO A 344 10.40 19.25 -15.37
CA PRO A 344 10.50 17.95 -14.69
C PRO A 344 9.89 17.96 -13.28
N GLY A 345 10.09 19.04 -12.53
CA GLY A 345 9.49 19.21 -11.20
C GLY A 345 7.97 19.21 -11.25
N LEU A 346 7.38 19.96 -12.18
CA LEU A 346 5.94 19.95 -12.42
C LEU A 346 5.44 18.56 -12.84
N ALA A 347 6.17 17.86 -13.71
CA ALA A 347 5.81 16.49 -14.11
C ALA A 347 5.79 15.53 -12.90
N ALA A 348 6.75 15.64 -11.98
CA ALA A 348 6.77 14.82 -10.76
C ALA A 348 5.55 15.11 -9.85
N VAL A 349 5.20 16.39 -9.66
CA VAL A 349 4.02 16.79 -8.88
C VAL A 349 2.73 16.31 -9.54
N LEU A 350 2.58 16.49 -10.86
CA LEU A 350 1.42 16.01 -11.61
C LEU A 350 1.30 14.48 -11.54
N GLY A 351 2.42 13.75 -11.60
CA GLY A 351 2.44 12.31 -11.38
C GLY A 351 1.90 11.94 -9.99
N MET A 352 2.36 12.60 -8.94
CA MET A 352 1.83 12.36 -7.59
C MET A 352 0.38 12.80 -7.41
N LEU A 353 -0.09 13.80 -8.16
CA LEU A 353 -1.51 14.15 -8.19
C LEU A 353 -2.36 13.04 -8.85
N LEU A 354 -1.86 12.43 -9.93
CA LEU A 354 -2.50 11.26 -10.55
C LEU A 354 -2.55 10.07 -9.57
N PHE A 355 -1.48 9.86 -8.78
CA PHE A 355 -1.51 8.89 -7.67
C PHE A 355 -2.65 9.20 -6.71
N ALA A 356 -2.75 10.45 -6.23
CA ALA A 356 -3.74 10.83 -5.22
C ALA A 356 -5.17 10.70 -5.73
N VAL A 357 -5.45 11.20 -6.94
CA VAL A 357 -6.77 11.10 -7.58
C VAL A 357 -7.18 9.64 -7.77
N ALA A 358 -6.26 8.78 -8.22
CA ALA A 358 -6.57 7.36 -8.40
C ALA A 358 -6.65 6.60 -7.08
N ALA A 359 -5.86 6.93 -6.06
CA ALA A 359 -5.98 6.33 -4.73
C ALA A 359 -7.33 6.66 -4.10
N VAL A 360 -7.72 7.96 -4.08
CA VAL A 360 -9.04 8.40 -3.60
C VAL A 360 -10.15 7.76 -4.44
N GLY A 361 -10.03 7.81 -5.77
CA GLY A 361 -11.02 7.22 -6.68
C GLY A 361 -11.09 5.69 -6.63
N TYR A 362 -10.05 4.99 -6.17
CA TYR A 362 -10.11 3.54 -5.97
C TYR A 362 -10.78 3.20 -4.65
N TYR A 363 -10.43 3.90 -3.57
CA TYR A 363 -10.85 3.54 -2.23
C TYR A 363 -12.14 4.20 -1.75
N ALA A 364 -12.48 5.41 -2.22
CA ALA A 364 -13.77 6.05 -1.94
C ALA A 364 -14.95 5.22 -2.47
N ALA A 365 -14.70 4.31 -3.41
CA ALA A 365 -15.67 3.32 -3.84
C ALA A 365 -16.18 2.43 -2.72
N TYR A 366 -15.36 2.15 -1.71
CA TYR A 366 -15.74 1.35 -0.55
C TYR A 366 -16.68 2.10 0.41
N ASP A 367 -16.80 3.42 0.27
CA ASP A 367 -17.78 4.23 1.00
C ASP A 367 -18.98 4.59 0.10
N LEU A 368 -18.74 4.84 -1.19
CA LEU A 368 -19.73 5.38 -2.15
C LEU A 368 -20.43 4.30 -3.00
N GLY A 369 -19.97 3.06 -3.00
CA GLY A 369 -20.70 1.93 -3.63
C GLY A 369 -20.60 1.80 -5.15
N TYR A 370 -19.57 2.36 -5.79
CA TYR A 370 -19.34 2.19 -7.24
C TYR A 370 -18.27 1.14 -7.56
N PRO A 371 -18.26 0.54 -8.77
CA PRO A 371 -17.20 -0.38 -9.16
C PRO A 371 -15.86 0.34 -9.35
N ASN A 372 -14.87 0.05 -8.51
CA ASN A 372 -13.51 0.63 -8.59
C ASN A 372 -12.51 -0.17 -9.42
N ALA A 373 -12.89 -1.34 -9.92
CA ALA A 373 -12.01 -2.26 -10.63
C ALA A 373 -11.37 -1.63 -11.89
N ALA A 374 -12.03 -0.63 -12.48
CA ALA A 374 -11.52 0.11 -13.62
C ALA A 374 -10.34 1.06 -13.28
N VAL A 375 -10.18 1.49 -12.02
CA VAL A 375 -9.17 2.51 -11.65
C VAL A 375 -7.73 2.01 -11.86
N PRO A 376 -7.34 0.82 -11.36
CA PRO A 376 -6.01 0.27 -11.64
C PRO A 376 -5.78 0.02 -13.14
N VAL A 377 -6.81 -0.39 -13.87
CA VAL A 377 -6.75 -0.64 -15.33
C VAL A 377 -6.55 0.66 -16.10
N ALA A 378 -7.30 1.72 -15.75
CA ALA A 378 -7.16 3.05 -16.33
C ALA A 378 -5.75 3.62 -16.04
N MET A 379 -5.25 3.45 -14.82
CA MET A 379 -3.89 3.86 -14.47
C MET A 379 -2.83 3.07 -15.25
N ALA A 380 -3.00 1.76 -15.40
CA ALA A 380 -2.13 0.93 -16.23
C ALA A 380 -2.14 1.37 -17.70
N GLY A 381 -3.31 1.70 -18.25
CA GLY A 381 -3.48 2.25 -19.60
C GLY A 381 -2.80 3.60 -19.77
N LEU A 382 -2.92 4.51 -18.78
CA LEU A 382 -2.22 5.79 -18.76
C LEU A 382 -0.70 5.59 -18.74
N VAL A 383 -0.20 4.72 -17.86
CA VAL A 383 1.23 4.40 -17.76
C VAL A 383 1.74 3.84 -19.09
N ALA A 384 1.00 2.91 -19.69
CA ALA A 384 1.28 2.33 -21.00
C ALA A 384 1.34 3.40 -22.11
N ALA A 385 0.35 4.30 -22.16
CA ALA A 385 0.28 5.36 -23.16
C ALA A 385 1.45 6.35 -23.05
N VAL A 386 1.75 6.81 -21.84
CA VAL A 386 2.88 7.72 -21.56
C VAL A 386 4.21 7.04 -21.89
N ALA A 387 4.38 5.77 -21.54
CA ALA A 387 5.59 5.00 -21.87
C ALA A 387 5.78 4.83 -23.39
N LEU A 388 4.71 4.60 -24.14
CA LEU A 388 4.75 4.44 -25.60
C LEU A 388 4.95 5.76 -26.35
N GLY A 389 4.43 6.86 -25.81
CA GLY A 389 4.65 8.23 -26.29
C GLY A 389 6.09 8.72 -26.09
N GLY A 390 6.87 8.04 -25.25
CA GLY A 390 8.28 8.32 -25.01
C GLY A 390 9.18 8.07 -26.25
N PRO A 391 10.42 8.61 -26.24
CA PRO A 391 11.35 8.56 -27.37
C PRO A 391 11.64 7.14 -27.88
N ARG A 392 11.65 6.96 -29.22
CA ARG A 392 11.80 5.63 -29.86
C ARG A 392 13.22 5.07 -29.85
N ARG A 393 14.24 5.87 -29.53
CA ARG A 393 15.66 5.46 -29.51
C ARG A 393 16.22 5.58 -28.09
N ALA A 394 16.51 4.44 -27.47
CA ALA A 394 17.24 4.41 -26.20
C ALA A 394 18.75 4.52 -26.45
N THR A 395 19.40 5.53 -25.85
CA THR A 395 20.84 5.82 -26.04
C THR A 395 21.74 5.31 -24.93
N SER A 396 21.23 4.62 -23.90
CA SER A 396 22.09 4.17 -22.79
C SER A 396 21.80 2.79 -22.25
N THR A 397 22.86 2.00 -22.15
CA THR A 397 22.97 0.90 -21.20
C THR A 397 23.25 1.43 -19.80
N PRO A 398 22.65 0.86 -18.75
CA PRO A 398 23.29 0.91 -17.44
C PRO A 398 24.66 0.21 -17.52
N PRO A 399 25.67 0.68 -16.77
CA PRO A 399 26.97 0.01 -16.73
C PRO A 399 26.82 -1.44 -16.25
N ARG A 400 27.53 -2.42 -16.83
CA ARG A 400 27.45 -3.85 -16.43
C ARG A 400 27.56 -4.11 -14.92
N ARG A 401 28.34 -3.29 -14.20
CA ARG A 401 28.47 -3.34 -12.73
C ARG A 401 27.15 -3.06 -11.97
N TRP A 402 26.26 -2.24 -12.53
CA TRP A 402 24.95 -1.95 -11.96
C TRP A 402 24.05 -3.17 -12.08
N VAL A 403 23.97 -3.77 -13.27
CA VAL A 403 23.17 -4.99 -13.51
C VAL A 403 23.61 -6.11 -12.57
N ARG A 404 24.92 -6.29 -12.37
CA ARG A 404 25.45 -7.27 -11.40
C ARG A 404 25.14 -6.90 -9.94
N GLY A 405 25.27 -5.63 -9.57
CA GLY A 405 24.93 -5.16 -8.22
C GLY A 405 23.44 -5.24 -7.89
N ILE A 406 22.57 -5.03 -8.87
CA ILE A 406 21.11 -5.16 -8.76
C ILE A 406 20.71 -6.63 -8.70
N ALA A 407 21.29 -7.49 -9.54
CA ALA A 407 21.06 -8.93 -9.46
C ALA A 407 21.58 -9.50 -8.13
N ALA A 408 22.71 -8.99 -7.61
CA ALA A 408 23.23 -9.34 -6.30
C ALA A 408 22.37 -8.78 -5.15
N ALA A 409 21.86 -7.55 -5.26
CA ALA A 409 20.94 -6.98 -4.28
C ALA A 409 19.59 -7.69 -4.28
N GLY A 410 19.01 -7.96 -5.46
CA GLY A 410 17.82 -8.77 -5.63
C GLY A 410 18.02 -10.20 -5.14
N GLY A 411 19.19 -10.79 -5.42
CA GLY A 411 19.58 -12.11 -4.90
C GLY A 411 19.80 -12.13 -3.38
N LEU A 412 20.35 -11.07 -2.80
CA LEU A 412 20.49 -10.89 -1.36
C LEU A 412 19.14 -10.67 -0.69
N VAL A 413 18.24 -9.94 -1.34
CA VAL A 413 16.86 -9.76 -0.92
C VAL A 413 16.11 -11.06 -0.94
N VAL A 414 16.24 -11.85 -2.01
CA VAL A 414 15.73 -13.22 -2.07
C VAL A 414 16.33 -14.00 -0.91
N LEU A 415 17.66 -14.05 -0.77
CA LEU A 415 18.36 -14.79 0.30
C LEU A 415 17.90 -14.41 1.72
N VAL A 416 17.76 -13.11 2.00
CA VAL A 416 17.30 -12.60 3.30
C VAL A 416 15.82 -12.90 3.51
N ALA A 417 14.96 -12.67 2.51
CA ALA A 417 13.54 -13.00 2.58
C ALA A 417 13.29 -14.52 2.68
N THR A 418 14.20 -15.33 2.12
CA THR A 418 14.16 -16.80 2.23
C THR A 418 14.80 -17.34 3.51
N GLY A 419 15.68 -16.57 4.14
CA GLY A 419 16.40 -16.95 5.35
C GLY A 419 15.75 -16.44 6.64
N LEU A 420 14.84 -15.47 6.55
CA LEU A 420 13.97 -15.11 7.66
C LEU A 420 12.92 -16.21 7.82
N PRO A 421 12.81 -16.86 8.99
CA PRO A 421 11.75 -17.80 9.21
C PRO A 421 10.42 -17.07 9.01
N SER A 422 9.69 -17.44 7.94
CA SER A 422 8.24 -17.33 7.92
C SER A 422 7.75 -17.76 9.30
N GLY A 423 6.86 -17.01 9.95
CA GLY A 423 6.26 -17.44 11.21
C GLY A 423 5.58 -18.79 10.98
N ALA A 424 6.36 -19.86 11.12
CA ALA A 424 5.99 -21.18 10.67
C ALA A 424 4.98 -21.69 11.68
N PHE A 425 3.77 -21.94 11.20
CA PHE A 425 2.79 -22.62 12.03
C PHE A 425 3.23 -24.07 12.11
N ALA A 426 3.63 -24.50 13.31
CA ALA A 426 3.82 -25.92 13.56
C ALA A 426 2.49 -26.62 13.22
N PRO A 427 2.53 -27.77 12.52
CA PRO A 427 1.31 -28.50 12.21
C PRO A 427 0.56 -28.78 13.51
N LEU A 428 -0.64 -28.20 13.61
CA LEU A 428 -1.53 -28.47 14.73
C LEU A 428 -1.90 -29.95 14.67
N ARG A 429 -1.85 -30.62 15.81
CA ARG A 429 -2.29 -32.02 15.93
C ARG A 429 -3.59 -32.04 16.72
N PRO A 430 -4.53 -32.94 16.37
CA PRO A 430 -5.68 -33.21 17.23
C PRO A 430 -5.19 -33.54 18.64
N GLY A 431 -5.72 -32.84 19.64
CA GLY A 431 -5.35 -33.00 21.03
C GLY A 431 -6.31 -33.93 21.79
N THR A 432 -6.22 -33.91 23.12
CA THR A 432 -7.34 -34.36 23.95
C THR A 432 -8.45 -33.29 23.86
N PRO A 433 -9.69 -33.66 23.55
CA PRO A 433 -10.77 -32.68 23.47
C PRO A 433 -10.92 -31.95 24.80
N PRO A 434 -10.96 -30.61 24.80
CA PRO A 434 -11.12 -29.84 26.03
C PRO A 434 -12.56 -29.98 26.54
N ALA A 435 -12.74 -29.84 27.86
CA ALA A 435 -14.07 -29.88 28.48
C ALA A 435 -14.97 -28.71 28.03
N ALA A 436 -14.37 -27.59 27.62
CA ALA A 436 -15.04 -26.44 27.04
C ALA A 436 -14.09 -25.70 26.08
N VAL A 437 -14.66 -24.93 25.16
CA VAL A 437 -13.94 -24.14 24.16
C VAL A 437 -14.19 -22.66 24.43
N ARG A 438 -13.12 -21.87 24.54
CA ARG A 438 -13.21 -20.40 24.64
C ARG A 438 -13.21 -19.79 23.25
N VAL A 439 -14.31 -19.13 22.90
CA VAL A 439 -14.49 -18.44 21.61
C VAL A 439 -14.37 -16.94 21.84
N VAL A 440 -13.62 -16.25 20.98
CA VAL A 440 -13.55 -14.78 20.90
C VAL A 440 -14.02 -14.33 19.52
N ALA A 441 -14.91 -13.36 19.43
CA ALA A 441 -15.25 -12.68 18.18
C ALA A 441 -14.85 -11.21 18.26
N TYR A 442 -14.22 -10.68 17.20
CA TYR A 442 -13.68 -9.33 17.22
C TYR A 442 -13.64 -8.68 15.83
N ASN A 443 -14.38 -7.60 15.61
CA ASN A 443 -14.11 -6.66 14.52
C ASN A 443 -12.83 -5.86 14.85
N ILE A 444 -11.77 -6.04 14.05
CA ILE A 444 -10.43 -5.51 14.36
C ILE A 444 -10.12 -4.18 13.65
N ARG A 445 -11.08 -3.61 12.91
CA ARG A 445 -10.92 -2.31 12.23
C ARG A 445 -9.62 -2.23 11.42
N MET A 446 -9.35 -3.27 10.62
CA MET A 446 -8.16 -3.40 9.77
C MET A 446 -6.80 -3.37 10.52
N GLY A 447 -6.79 -3.37 11.85
CA GLY A 447 -5.58 -3.26 12.67
C GLY A 447 -5.38 -1.91 13.38
N PHE A 448 -6.34 -0.97 13.28
CA PHE A 448 -6.19 0.40 13.75
C PHE A 448 -7.01 0.67 15.02
N GLY A 449 -6.36 1.23 16.05
CA GLY A 449 -7.04 1.69 17.25
C GLY A 449 -7.87 2.96 17.06
N LEU A 450 -8.57 3.39 18.11
CA LEU A 450 -9.39 4.62 18.10
C LEU A 450 -8.59 5.88 17.77
N ASP A 451 -7.31 5.89 18.11
CA ASP A 451 -6.39 6.98 17.77
C ASP A 451 -5.73 6.84 16.39
N GLY A 452 -6.15 5.86 15.58
CA GLY A 452 -5.64 5.62 14.23
C GLY A 452 -4.22 5.08 14.16
N ARG A 453 -3.65 4.61 15.29
CA ARG A 453 -2.38 3.87 15.27
C ARG A 453 -2.59 2.45 14.81
N PHE A 454 -1.71 1.97 13.95
CA PHE A 454 -1.58 0.55 13.64
C PHE A 454 -0.85 -0.16 14.80
N ASP A 455 -1.58 -0.89 15.65
CA ASP A 455 -1.05 -1.58 16.83
C ASP A 455 -1.45 -3.07 16.85
N PRO A 456 -0.83 -3.92 16.01
CA PRO A 456 -1.10 -5.35 15.99
C PRO A 456 -0.71 -6.04 17.32
N ASP A 457 0.23 -5.47 18.07
CA ASP A 457 0.61 -5.97 19.40
C ASP A 457 -0.49 -5.68 20.43
N GLY A 458 -1.14 -4.50 20.37
CA GLY A 458 -2.29 -4.14 21.18
C GLY A 458 -3.47 -5.05 20.95
N LEU A 459 -3.84 -5.27 19.69
CA LEU A 459 -4.91 -6.20 19.31
C LEU A 459 -4.62 -7.62 19.81
N ALA A 460 -3.41 -8.13 19.56
CA ALA A 460 -3.04 -9.47 20.02
C ALA A 460 -3.05 -9.59 21.55
N ARG A 461 -2.61 -8.56 22.29
CA ARG A 461 -2.66 -8.55 23.77
C ARG A 461 -4.10 -8.66 24.28
N VAL A 462 -5.04 -7.95 23.68
CA VAL A 462 -6.44 -7.96 24.07
C VAL A 462 -7.04 -9.35 23.85
N VAL A 463 -6.84 -9.93 22.66
CA VAL A 463 -7.32 -11.28 22.34
C VAL A 463 -6.65 -12.35 23.20
N ALA A 464 -5.33 -12.28 23.42
CA ALA A 464 -4.59 -13.29 24.18
C ALA A 464 -4.96 -13.33 25.67
N ARG A 465 -5.40 -12.22 26.26
CA ARG A 465 -5.87 -12.17 27.66
C ARG A 465 -7.07 -13.09 27.90
N GLU A 466 -7.92 -13.26 26.89
CA GLU A 466 -9.09 -14.14 26.93
C GLU A 466 -8.73 -15.62 26.75
N ARG A 467 -7.45 -15.94 26.49
CA ARG A 467 -6.93 -17.31 26.27
C ARG A 467 -7.75 -18.15 25.27
N PRO A 468 -8.11 -17.61 24.09
CA PRO A 468 -9.04 -18.26 23.18
C PRO A 468 -8.52 -19.60 22.65
N ASP A 469 -9.45 -20.51 22.41
CA ASP A 469 -9.25 -21.70 21.58
C ASP A 469 -9.56 -21.42 20.11
N VAL A 470 -10.59 -20.59 19.88
CA VAL A 470 -11.04 -20.13 18.56
C VAL A 470 -11.22 -18.61 18.59
N VAL A 471 -10.76 -17.94 17.54
CA VAL A 471 -10.97 -16.51 17.33
C VAL A 471 -11.64 -16.28 15.98
N VAL A 472 -12.71 -15.50 15.97
CA VAL A 472 -13.39 -15.01 14.76
C VAL A 472 -13.04 -13.54 14.59
N LEU A 473 -12.49 -13.17 13.44
CA LEU A 473 -12.08 -11.80 13.13
C LEU A 473 -12.89 -11.25 11.95
N GLY A 474 -13.42 -10.04 12.12
CA GLY A 474 -14.03 -9.24 11.04
C GLY A 474 -13.16 -8.04 10.66
N GLU A 475 -13.39 -7.49 9.46
CA GLU A 475 -12.63 -6.38 8.88
C GLU A 475 -11.12 -6.62 8.80
N VAL A 476 -10.76 -7.83 8.38
CA VAL A 476 -9.37 -8.24 8.23
C VAL A 476 -8.83 -7.70 6.90
N ASP A 477 -7.85 -6.79 6.97
CA ASP A 477 -7.08 -6.32 5.83
C ASP A 477 -5.76 -7.10 5.67
N ARG A 478 -5.46 -7.47 4.43
CA ARG A 478 -4.29 -8.28 4.05
C ARG A 478 -3.46 -7.68 2.92
N GLY A 479 -3.53 -6.37 2.75
CA GLY A 479 -2.59 -5.65 1.90
C GLY A 479 -3.12 -4.43 1.18
N TRP A 480 -4.26 -3.85 1.60
CA TRP A 480 -4.71 -2.59 1.03
C TRP A 480 -3.68 -1.49 1.25
N LEU A 481 -3.23 -0.88 0.15
CA LEU A 481 -2.31 0.26 0.16
C LEU A 481 -2.82 1.41 1.04
N LEU A 482 -4.14 1.63 1.02
CA LEU A 482 -4.80 2.64 1.84
C LEU A 482 -4.54 2.49 3.34
N ASN A 483 -4.36 1.25 3.79
CA ASN A 483 -4.15 0.89 5.17
C ASN A 483 -2.66 0.67 5.49
N GLY A 484 -1.76 1.13 4.61
CA GLY A 484 -0.32 0.95 4.73
C GLY A 484 0.22 -0.31 4.05
N GLY A 485 -0.64 -1.19 3.54
CA GLY A 485 -0.25 -2.41 2.83
C GLY A 485 0.28 -3.51 3.75
N HIS A 486 -0.25 -3.60 4.97
CA HIS A 486 0.12 -4.61 5.96
C HIS A 486 -0.69 -5.90 5.75
N ASP A 487 -0.15 -7.07 6.14
CA ASP A 487 -0.92 -8.30 6.31
C ASP A 487 -1.31 -8.47 7.79
N THR A 488 -2.38 -7.79 8.20
CA THR A 488 -2.83 -7.75 9.60
C THR A 488 -3.16 -9.15 10.12
N LEU A 489 -3.71 -10.02 9.27
CA LEU A 489 -4.00 -11.40 9.64
C LEU A 489 -2.73 -12.19 9.98
N ALA A 490 -1.72 -12.15 9.10
CA ALA A 490 -0.47 -12.86 9.34
C ALA A 490 0.23 -12.33 10.60
N LEU A 491 0.21 -11.01 10.81
CA LEU A 491 0.78 -10.37 12.00
C LEU A 491 0.08 -10.78 13.30
N LEU A 492 -1.25 -10.90 13.30
CA LEU A 492 -2.02 -11.35 14.47
C LEU A 492 -1.89 -12.85 14.71
N ALA A 493 -2.01 -13.67 13.66
CA ALA A 493 -1.89 -15.12 13.75
C ALA A 493 -0.53 -15.54 14.31
N ALA A 494 0.56 -14.88 13.89
CA ALA A 494 1.90 -15.12 14.43
C ALA A 494 2.01 -14.77 15.93
N ARG A 495 1.39 -13.66 16.37
CA ARG A 495 1.40 -13.23 17.78
C ARG A 495 0.56 -14.13 18.68
N LEU A 496 -0.58 -14.60 18.16
CA LEU A 496 -1.49 -15.51 18.86
C LEU A 496 -1.03 -16.97 18.77
N ARG A 497 -0.08 -17.28 17.87
CA ARG A 497 0.38 -18.64 17.55
C ARG A 497 -0.76 -19.57 17.13
N MET A 498 -1.66 -19.06 16.29
CA MET A 498 -2.84 -19.77 15.82
C MET A 498 -2.83 -19.93 14.31
N SER A 499 -3.20 -21.11 13.82
CA SER A 499 -3.48 -21.32 12.39
C SER A 499 -4.76 -20.57 12.02
N TYR A 500 -4.96 -20.26 10.74
CA TYR A 500 -6.11 -19.50 10.28
C TYR A 500 -6.74 -20.06 9.01
N VAL A 501 -7.99 -19.69 8.77
CA VAL A 501 -8.62 -19.70 7.44
C VAL A 501 -9.21 -18.32 7.20
N PHE A 502 -8.96 -17.77 6.02
CA PHE A 502 -9.49 -16.47 5.60
C PHE A 502 -10.39 -16.61 4.38
N ALA A 503 -11.48 -15.84 4.37
CA ALA A 503 -12.40 -15.74 3.24
C ALA A 503 -12.55 -14.28 2.79
N PRO A 504 -12.35 -13.99 1.49
CA PRO A 504 -12.55 -12.65 0.95
C PRO A 504 -14.03 -12.27 0.88
N ALA A 505 -14.34 -11.03 1.25
CA ALA A 505 -15.67 -10.42 1.11
C ALA A 505 -15.69 -9.38 -0.03
N ALA A 506 -14.85 -8.34 0.06
CA ALA A 506 -14.81 -7.23 -0.91
C ALA A 506 -14.04 -7.61 -2.18
N ASP A 507 -12.82 -8.07 -1.94
CA ASP A 507 -11.79 -8.43 -2.90
C ASP A 507 -10.85 -9.45 -2.21
N PRO A 508 -9.83 -10.00 -2.91
CA PRO A 508 -8.94 -11.01 -2.34
C PRO A 508 -8.14 -10.59 -1.09
N LEU A 509 -8.14 -9.32 -0.69
CA LEU A 509 -7.32 -8.79 0.40
C LEU A 509 -8.14 -8.38 1.64
N TRP A 510 -9.48 -8.33 1.56
CA TRP A 510 -10.32 -7.87 2.67
C TRP A 510 -11.50 -8.81 2.93
N GLY A 511 -11.74 -9.16 4.20
CA GLY A 511 -12.81 -10.06 4.61
C GLY A 511 -12.71 -10.52 6.06
N ASP A 512 -13.08 -11.78 6.32
CA ASP A 512 -13.14 -12.35 7.67
C ASP A 512 -12.20 -13.56 7.82
N ALA A 513 -11.84 -13.88 9.05
CA ALA A 513 -10.99 -15.02 9.37
C ALA A 513 -11.46 -15.80 10.59
N VAL A 514 -11.20 -17.10 10.59
CA VAL A 514 -11.24 -17.96 11.77
C VAL A 514 -9.81 -18.37 12.10
N LEU A 515 -9.37 -18.10 13.32
CA LEU A 515 -8.11 -18.57 13.87
C LEU A 515 -8.38 -19.65 14.91
N GLY A 516 -7.51 -20.65 15.01
CA GLY A 516 -7.66 -21.72 15.99
C GLY A 516 -6.34 -22.28 16.48
N ARG A 517 -6.33 -22.73 17.73
CA ARG A 517 -5.23 -23.52 18.30
C ARG A 517 -5.29 -25.01 17.92
N PHE A 518 -6.44 -25.45 17.42
CA PHE A 518 -6.70 -26.81 16.97
C PHE A 518 -6.72 -26.88 15.44
N PRO A 519 -6.51 -28.06 14.82
CA PRO A 519 -6.57 -28.20 13.36
C PRO A 519 -7.88 -27.65 12.77
N LEU A 520 -7.74 -26.86 11.70
CA LEU A 520 -8.85 -26.29 10.95
C LEU A 520 -9.05 -27.08 9.67
N ALA A 521 -10.29 -27.46 9.36
CA ALA A 521 -10.61 -28.34 8.24
C ALA A 521 -11.96 -28.00 7.59
N ALA A 522 -12.24 -28.64 6.46
CA ALA A 522 -13.51 -28.59 5.74
C ALA A 522 -14.03 -27.15 5.50
N ALA A 523 -13.13 -26.19 5.26
CA ALA A 523 -13.54 -24.81 5.14
C ALA A 523 -14.34 -24.55 3.85
N ARG A 524 -15.38 -23.73 3.96
CA ARG A 524 -16.26 -23.30 2.87
C ARG A 524 -16.67 -21.85 3.11
N SER A 525 -16.82 -21.05 2.05
CA SER A 525 -17.43 -19.74 2.15
C SER A 525 -18.58 -19.56 1.18
N GLU A 526 -19.52 -18.70 1.55
CA GLU A 526 -20.63 -18.24 0.69
C GLU A 526 -20.62 -16.71 0.66
N ARG A 527 -20.48 -16.12 -0.53
CA ARG A 527 -20.61 -14.67 -0.68
C ARG A 527 -22.08 -14.27 -0.48
N LEU A 528 -22.29 -13.24 0.31
CA LEU A 528 -23.62 -12.69 0.55
C LEU A 528 -23.92 -11.59 -0.46
N ALA A 529 -25.21 -11.34 -0.69
CA ALA A 529 -25.61 -10.21 -1.52
C ALA A 529 -25.06 -8.91 -0.91
N PRO A 530 -24.42 -8.01 -1.69
CA PRO A 530 -23.79 -6.81 -1.17
C PRO A 530 -24.77 -5.88 -0.44
N ALA A 531 -26.07 -5.99 -0.72
CA ALA A 531 -27.14 -5.18 -0.11
C ALA A 531 -26.92 -3.65 -0.20
N GLY A 532 -26.00 -3.17 -1.04
CA GLY A 532 -25.60 -1.75 -1.13
C GLY A 532 -24.35 -1.41 -0.33
N ALA A 533 -23.81 -2.34 0.47
CA ALA A 533 -22.54 -2.19 1.16
C ALA A 533 -21.36 -2.40 0.19
N PRO A 534 -20.41 -1.46 0.11
CA PRO A 534 -19.39 -1.53 -0.94
C PRO A 534 -18.26 -2.52 -0.66
N THR A 535 -18.01 -2.84 0.61
CA THR A 535 -17.03 -3.85 1.07
C THR A 535 -17.60 -5.28 1.01
N GLY A 536 -18.90 -5.45 0.78
CA GLY A 536 -19.54 -6.76 0.65
C GLY A 536 -19.45 -7.63 1.92
N ALA A 537 -20.17 -8.74 1.92
CA ALA A 537 -20.20 -9.65 3.06
C ALA A 537 -20.07 -11.11 2.61
N GLN A 538 -19.62 -11.98 3.51
CA GLN A 538 -19.50 -13.41 3.27
C GLN A 538 -19.78 -14.22 4.55
N ALA A 539 -20.09 -15.50 4.43
CA ALA A 539 -20.15 -16.44 5.56
C ALA A 539 -19.06 -17.51 5.41
N LEU A 540 -18.13 -17.58 6.36
CA LEU A 540 -17.02 -18.53 6.36
C LEU A 540 -17.28 -19.63 7.37
N GLY A 541 -17.57 -20.84 6.89
CA GLY A 541 -17.65 -22.05 7.70
C GLY A 541 -16.30 -22.76 7.81
N VAL A 542 -15.86 -23.06 9.03
CA VAL A 542 -14.65 -23.82 9.35
C VAL A 542 -14.97 -24.89 10.38
N THR A 543 -14.47 -26.10 10.17
CA THR A 543 -14.58 -27.19 11.16
C THR A 543 -13.31 -27.24 11.97
N VAL A 544 -13.43 -27.11 13.29
CA VAL A 544 -12.34 -27.21 14.24
C VAL A 544 -12.30 -28.64 14.79
N ASP A 545 -11.20 -29.34 14.59
CA ASP A 545 -10.99 -30.70 15.13
C ASP A 545 -10.40 -30.60 16.55
N LEU A 546 -11.26 -30.77 17.55
CA LEU A 546 -10.87 -30.69 18.97
C LEU A 546 -10.13 -31.96 19.44
N GLY A 547 -10.11 -33.01 18.60
CA GLY A 547 -9.54 -34.31 18.92
C GLY A 547 -10.54 -35.27 19.56
N GLY A 548 -10.16 -36.56 19.66
CA GLY A 548 -11.04 -37.61 20.16
C GLY A 548 -12.32 -37.82 19.34
N GLY A 549 -12.36 -37.37 18.07
CA GLY A 549 -13.55 -37.39 17.22
C GLY A 549 -14.52 -36.23 17.44
N VAL A 550 -14.24 -35.35 18.41
CA VAL A 550 -15.06 -34.18 18.71
C VAL A 550 -14.74 -33.05 17.74
N ARG A 551 -15.77 -32.52 17.07
CA ARG A 551 -15.64 -31.46 16.07
C ARG A 551 -16.63 -30.34 16.35
N LEU A 552 -16.18 -29.11 16.10
CA LEU A 552 -16.97 -27.89 16.26
C LEU A 552 -17.07 -27.18 14.91
N ALA A 553 -18.28 -26.89 14.45
CA ALA A 553 -18.49 -26.02 13.30
C ALA A 553 -18.50 -24.56 13.76
N VAL A 554 -17.70 -23.72 13.10
CA VAL A 554 -17.61 -22.28 13.37
C VAL A 554 -17.92 -21.54 12.08
N VAL A 555 -18.90 -20.64 12.13
CA VAL A 555 -19.26 -19.74 11.03
C VAL A 555 -18.92 -18.31 11.43
N ALA A 556 -17.96 -17.73 10.73
CA ALA A 556 -17.55 -16.34 10.86
C ALA A 556 -18.25 -15.48 9.81
N THR A 557 -18.72 -14.30 10.18
CA THR A 557 -19.26 -13.32 9.24
C THR A 557 -19.17 -11.90 9.78
N HIS A 558 -19.05 -10.94 8.88
CA HIS A 558 -19.35 -9.54 9.13
C HIS A 558 -20.51 -9.12 8.22
N LEU A 559 -21.69 -8.85 8.79
CA LEU A 559 -22.85 -8.39 8.02
C LEU A 559 -22.71 -6.90 7.72
N GLN A 560 -23.15 -6.48 6.54
CA GLN A 560 -22.98 -5.10 6.08
C GLN A 560 -24.29 -4.55 5.53
N PRO A 561 -25.16 -4.01 6.39
CA PRO A 561 -26.33 -3.29 5.93
C PRO A 561 -25.95 -1.89 5.42
N PRO A 562 -26.74 -1.30 4.51
CA PRO A 562 -26.69 0.14 4.26
C PRO A 562 -26.93 0.94 5.54
N PRO A 563 -26.44 2.19 5.62
CA PRO A 563 -26.71 3.07 6.74
C PRO A 563 -28.20 3.15 7.10
N GLY A 564 -28.53 2.92 8.37
CA GLY A 564 -29.90 2.98 8.89
C GLY A 564 -30.82 1.83 8.47
N ARG A 565 -30.28 0.70 7.99
CA ARG A 565 -31.04 -0.50 7.59
C ARG A 565 -30.62 -1.72 8.40
N GLU A 566 -31.53 -2.67 8.53
CA GLU A 566 -31.26 -3.98 9.14
C GLU A 566 -30.74 -4.99 8.10
N PRO A 567 -29.75 -5.85 8.43
CA PRO A 567 -29.16 -6.82 7.50
C PRO A 567 -30.01 -8.10 7.34
N VAL A 568 -31.34 -8.01 7.33
CA VAL A 568 -32.27 -9.17 7.36
C VAL A 568 -31.97 -10.23 6.29
N ALA A 569 -31.78 -9.81 5.05
CA ALA A 569 -31.53 -10.74 3.95
C ALA A 569 -30.18 -11.47 4.09
N GLN A 570 -29.14 -10.76 4.55
CA GLN A 570 -27.83 -11.34 4.80
C GLN A 570 -27.89 -12.28 6.02
N ALA A 571 -28.50 -11.85 7.12
CA ALA A 571 -28.70 -12.66 8.33
C ALA A 571 -29.41 -13.99 8.03
N ARG A 572 -30.49 -13.96 7.24
CA ARG A 572 -31.19 -15.17 6.78
C ARG A 572 -30.29 -16.09 5.98
N ALA A 573 -29.51 -15.55 5.05
CA ALA A 573 -28.59 -16.33 4.23
C ALA A 573 -27.49 -16.98 5.08
N VAL A 574 -26.91 -16.24 6.04
CA VAL A 574 -25.92 -16.78 6.99
C VAL A 574 -26.53 -17.89 7.85
N ALA A 575 -27.72 -17.67 8.43
CA ALA A 575 -28.38 -18.69 9.24
C ALA A 575 -28.64 -19.98 8.44
N ALA A 576 -29.12 -19.85 7.20
CA ALA A 576 -29.33 -20.99 6.31
C ALA A 576 -28.01 -21.69 5.94
N PHE A 577 -26.95 -20.94 5.61
CA PHE A 577 -25.63 -21.48 5.34
C PHE A 577 -25.07 -22.22 6.56
N ALA A 578 -25.16 -21.63 7.75
CA ALA A 578 -24.58 -22.17 8.96
C ALA A 578 -25.19 -23.52 9.35
N LEU A 579 -26.51 -23.67 9.26
CA LEU A 579 -27.19 -24.94 9.52
C LEU A 579 -26.81 -26.03 8.50
N ARG A 580 -26.73 -25.68 7.20
CA ARG A 580 -26.28 -26.62 6.15
C ARG A 580 -24.82 -27.03 6.36
N TYR A 581 -23.96 -26.07 6.70
CA TYR A 581 -22.53 -26.29 6.90
C TYR A 581 -22.27 -27.20 8.12
N ALA A 582 -22.95 -26.91 9.24
CA ALA A 582 -22.77 -27.68 10.47
C ALA A 582 -23.19 -29.15 10.31
N ALA A 583 -24.23 -29.42 9.53
CA ALA A 583 -24.72 -30.78 9.24
C ALA A 583 -24.87 -31.65 10.52
N GLY A 584 -25.36 -31.06 11.61
CA GLY A 584 -25.56 -31.72 12.91
C GLY A 584 -24.39 -31.64 13.89
N LEU A 585 -23.24 -31.08 13.49
CA LEU A 585 -22.17 -30.74 14.43
C LEU A 585 -22.61 -29.61 15.38
N PRO A 586 -22.07 -29.55 16.63
CA PRO A 586 -22.15 -28.36 17.45
C PRO A 586 -21.69 -27.14 16.65
N LEU A 587 -22.50 -26.08 16.65
CA LEU A 587 -22.32 -24.92 15.77
C LEU A 587 -22.17 -23.65 16.58
N VAL A 588 -21.21 -22.82 16.17
CA VAL A 588 -21.03 -21.43 16.57
C VAL A 588 -21.18 -20.54 15.35
N VAL A 589 -21.99 -19.49 15.43
CA VAL A 589 -22.03 -18.38 14.47
C VAL A 589 -21.58 -17.12 15.21
N ALA A 590 -20.55 -16.45 14.74
CA ALA A 590 -20.00 -15.30 15.45
C ALA A 590 -19.43 -14.22 14.53
N GLY A 591 -19.36 -13.00 15.05
CA GLY A 591 -18.80 -11.82 14.38
C GLY A 591 -19.63 -10.57 14.63
N ASP A 592 -19.34 -9.53 13.86
CA ASP A 592 -20.12 -8.30 13.82
C ASP A 592 -21.34 -8.49 12.91
N LEU A 593 -22.51 -8.61 13.51
CA LEU A 593 -23.75 -8.85 12.78
C LEU A 593 -24.48 -7.55 12.44
N ASN A 594 -23.98 -6.38 12.83
CA ASN A 594 -24.62 -5.07 12.58
C ASN A 594 -26.14 -5.08 12.87
N THR A 595 -26.55 -5.74 13.94
CA THR A 595 -27.97 -5.86 14.36
C THR A 595 -28.03 -6.06 15.86
N GLU A 596 -28.99 -5.41 16.52
CA GLU A 596 -29.16 -5.52 17.97
C GLU A 596 -30.01 -6.73 18.39
N PRO A 597 -29.87 -7.18 19.65
CA PRO A 597 -30.82 -8.07 20.29
C PRO A 597 -32.29 -7.67 20.04
N GLY A 598 -33.06 -8.58 19.44
CA GLY A 598 -34.49 -8.36 19.18
C GLY A 598 -34.80 -7.58 17.90
N ALA A 599 -33.79 -7.08 17.19
CA ALA A 599 -33.96 -6.46 15.89
C ALA A 599 -34.29 -7.52 14.80
N PRO A 600 -34.90 -7.12 13.67
CA PRO A 600 -35.27 -8.03 12.60
C PRO A 600 -34.12 -8.88 12.04
N GLY A 601 -32.90 -8.34 11.92
CA GLY A 601 -31.72 -9.09 11.49
C GLY A 601 -31.37 -10.22 12.46
N TYR A 602 -31.27 -9.88 13.75
CA TYR A 602 -31.03 -10.83 14.84
C TYR A 602 -32.08 -11.95 14.88
N ALA A 603 -33.35 -11.61 14.67
CA ALA A 603 -34.46 -12.56 14.73
C ALA A 603 -34.38 -13.66 13.66
N GLU A 604 -33.70 -13.44 12.53
CA GLU A 604 -33.49 -14.50 11.52
C GLU A 604 -32.67 -15.66 12.08
N PHE A 605 -31.68 -15.38 12.94
CA PHE A 605 -30.87 -16.43 13.57
C PHE A 605 -31.64 -17.19 14.65
N THR A 606 -32.40 -16.50 15.49
CA THR A 606 -33.19 -17.16 16.55
C THR A 606 -34.34 -17.99 15.97
N ARG A 607 -34.96 -17.53 14.88
CA ARG A 607 -35.96 -18.34 14.13
C ARG A 607 -35.35 -19.59 13.53
N ALA A 608 -34.06 -19.57 13.20
CA ALA A 608 -33.31 -20.73 12.74
C ALA A 608 -32.95 -21.71 13.89
N GLY A 609 -33.35 -21.42 15.13
CA GLY A 609 -33.08 -22.25 16.30
C GLY A 609 -31.71 -22.03 16.95
N LEU A 610 -30.99 -20.97 16.56
CA LEU A 610 -29.75 -20.58 17.23
C LEU A 610 -30.04 -19.85 18.54
N VAL A 611 -29.21 -20.14 19.54
CA VAL A 611 -29.33 -19.62 20.91
C VAL A 611 -28.22 -18.60 21.15
N ASP A 612 -28.57 -17.54 21.87
CA ASP A 612 -27.64 -16.50 22.27
C ASP A 612 -26.70 -16.96 23.38
N ALA A 613 -25.39 -17.05 23.08
CA ALA A 613 -24.39 -17.44 24.06
C ALA A 613 -24.03 -16.31 25.04
N LEU A 614 -24.42 -15.07 24.74
CA LEU A 614 -24.11 -13.89 25.56
C LEU A 614 -25.27 -13.49 26.49
N ALA A 615 -26.40 -14.19 26.42
CA ALA A 615 -27.65 -13.82 27.08
C ALA A 615 -27.52 -13.52 28.58
N SER A 616 -26.68 -14.28 29.30
CA SER A 616 -26.52 -14.17 30.75
C SER A 616 -25.77 -12.90 31.20
N ALA A 617 -25.10 -12.19 30.29
CA ALA A 617 -24.42 -10.93 30.58
C ALA A 617 -25.06 -9.72 29.88
N ARG A 618 -26.25 -9.86 29.28
CA ARG A 618 -26.88 -8.74 28.58
C ARG A 618 -27.43 -7.68 29.55
N PRO A 619 -27.38 -6.38 29.18
CA PRO A 619 -26.80 -5.84 27.94
C PRO A 619 -25.26 -5.92 27.95
N LEU A 620 -24.67 -6.28 26.80
CA LEU A 620 -23.21 -6.39 26.63
C LEU A 620 -22.76 -5.57 25.40
N PRO A 621 -22.91 -4.23 25.42
CA PRO A 621 -22.59 -3.39 24.26
C PRO A 621 -21.09 -3.40 23.93
N THR A 622 -20.78 -3.31 22.65
CA THR A 622 -19.43 -3.47 22.09
C THR A 622 -18.99 -2.29 21.25
N SER A 623 -19.91 -1.46 20.76
CA SER A 623 -19.61 -0.34 19.86
C SER A 623 -20.31 0.97 20.28
N PRO A 624 -19.66 2.15 20.10
CA PRO A 624 -18.21 2.30 19.90
C PRO A 624 -17.42 1.90 21.16
N ALA A 625 -16.18 1.45 21.03
CA ALA A 625 -15.41 0.82 22.11
C ALA A 625 -15.15 1.71 23.35
N ASP A 626 -15.01 3.02 23.16
CA ASP A 626 -14.79 4.01 24.22
C ASP A 626 -16.07 4.35 25.00
N GLU A 627 -17.21 4.41 24.33
CA GLU A 627 -18.53 4.60 24.93
C GLU A 627 -19.57 3.60 24.35
N PRO A 628 -19.49 2.31 24.71
CA PRO A 628 -20.30 1.26 24.12
C PRO A 628 -21.77 1.46 24.45
N ARG A 629 -22.56 1.58 23.39
CA ARG A 629 -24.01 1.79 23.44
C ARG A 629 -24.77 0.73 22.63
N GLU A 630 -24.14 0.20 21.59
CA GLU A 630 -24.72 -0.76 20.66
C GLU A 630 -24.13 -2.15 20.90
N GLN A 631 -24.98 -3.18 20.83
CA GLN A 631 -24.57 -4.59 20.91
C GLN A 631 -24.74 -5.25 19.55
N ILE A 632 -23.71 -5.12 18.71
CA ILE A 632 -23.72 -5.59 17.32
C ILE A 632 -22.76 -6.76 17.06
N ASP A 633 -21.83 -7.02 17.99
CA ASP A 633 -20.99 -8.23 17.96
C ASP A 633 -21.65 -9.35 18.77
N HIS A 634 -21.80 -10.53 18.15
CA HIS A 634 -22.55 -11.64 18.73
C HIS A 634 -21.83 -12.97 18.66
N VAL A 635 -22.20 -13.87 19.57
CA VAL A 635 -21.90 -15.31 19.51
C VAL A 635 -23.21 -16.08 19.70
N LEU A 636 -23.62 -16.78 18.65
CA LEU A 636 -24.82 -17.61 18.60
C LEU A 636 -24.43 -19.08 18.47
N VAL A 637 -25.16 -19.98 19.11
CA VAL A 637 -24.81 -21.41 19.16
C VAL A 637 -25.99 -22.32 18.85
N SER A 638 -25.74 -23.53 18.39
CA SER A 638 -26.78 -24.55 18.26
C SER A 638 -27.37 -24.94 19.63
N ALA A 639 -28.65 -25.32 19.64
CA ALA A 639 -29.29 -25.89 20.83
C ALA A 639 -28.50 -27.09 21.39
N GLY A 640 -28.33 -27.14 22.72
CA GLY A 640 -27.58 -28.18 23.42
C GLY A 640 -26.19 -27.75 23.91
N MET A 641 -25.63 -26.67 23.36
CA MET A 641 -24.40 -26.08 23.89
C MET A 641 -24.69 -25.23 25.13
N ARG A 642 -23.82 -25.29 26.13
CA ARG A 642 -23.93 -24.47 27.35
C ARG A 642 -22.88 -23.36 27.33
N ALA A 643 -23.34 -22.11 27.41
CA ALA A 643 -22.48 -20.94 27.49
C ALA A 643 -22.21 -20.54 28.95
N ALA A 644 -20.98 -20.11 29.22
CA ALA A 644 -20.52 -19.60 30.51
C ALA A 644 -19.52 -18.46 30.31
N ASP A 645 -19.38 -17.62 31.33
CA ASP A 645 -18.42 -16.52 31.41
C ASP A 645 -18.38 -15.56 30.18
N PRO A 646 -19.53 -15.10 29.65
CA PRO A 646 -19.54 -14.10 28.59
C PRO A 646 -18.99 -12.77 29.09
N VAL A 647 -18.12 -12.14 28.31
CA VAL A 647 -17.48 -10.85 28.64
C VAL A 647 -17.13 -10.06 27.39
N ALA A 648 -17.15 -8.73 27.51
CA ALA A 648 -16.64 -7.80 26.51
C ALA A 648 -15.54 -6.92 27.15
N PRO A 649 -14.26 -7.33 27.11
CA PRO A 649 -13.19 -6.61 27.80
C PRO A 649 -12.92 -5.26 27.15
N ARG A 650 -12.79 -4.21 27.99
CA ARG A 650 -12.51 -2.84 27.55
C ARG A 650 -11.17 -2.72 26.83
N SER A 651 -11.17 -2.01 25.71
CA SER A 651 -10.00 -1.81 24.84
C SER A 651 -10.19 -0.55 23.98
N ILE A 652 -9.08 -0.02 23.46
CA ILE A 652 -9.04 1.05 22.44
C ILE A 652 -8.35 0.58 21.15
N ALA A 653 -8.06 -0.73 21.05
CA ALA A 653 -7.30 -1.33 19.95
C ALA A 653 -8.11 -1.49 18.65
N SER A 654 -9.43 -1.34 18.75
CA SER A 654 -10.41 -1.26 17.67
C SER A 654 -11.52 -0.29 18.11
N ASP A 655 -12.40 0.10 17.19
CA ASP A 655 -13.67 0.78 17.51
C ASP A 655 -14.75 -0.17 18.03
N HIS A 656 -14.50 -1.48 18.02
CA HIS A 656 -15.30 -2.48 18.72
C HIS A 656 -14.57 -3.02 19.96
N LEU A 657 -15.34 -3.53 20.92
CA LEU A 657 -14.85 -4.43 21.97
C LEU A 657 -14.97 -5.87 21.47
N PRO A 658 -13.98 -6.75 21.73
CA PRO A 658 -14.17 -8.17 21.46
C PRO A 658 -15.23 -8.73 22.41
N VAL A 659 -15.94 -9.78 21.98
CA VAL A 659 -16.78 -10.60 22.86
C VAL A 659 -16.13 -11.96 23.05
N ALA A 660 -16.12 -12.47 24.28
CA ALA A 660 -15.55 -13.75 24.63
C ALA A 660 -16.54 -14.59 25.44
N VAL A 661 -16.63 -15.89 25.16
CA VAL A 661 -17.53 -16.81 25.86
C VAL A 661 -16.95 -18.23 25.92
N THR A 662 -17.19 -18.93 27.02
CA THR A 662 -16.79 -20.33 27.21
C THR A 662 -17.96 -21.24 26.86
N LEU A 663 -17.73 -22.23 25.99
CA LEU A 663 -18.77 -23.12 25.47
C LEU A 663 -18.47 -24.58 25.83
N ALA A 664 -19.37 -25.21 26.58
CA ALA A 664 -19.36 -26.67 26.74
C ALA A 664 -20.17 -27.32 25.61
N LEU A 665 -19.55 -28.30 24.93
CA LEU A 665 -20.18 -29.05 23.85
C LEU A 665 -21.12 -30.14 24.44
N PRO A 666 -22.13 -30.60 23.69
CA PRO A 666 -23.11 -31.60 24.14
C PRO A 666 -22.53 -32.98 24.45
#